data_AF-A0A8J2H6I7-F1
#
_entry.id   AF-A0A8J2H6I7-F1
#
_cell.length_a   1.000
_cell.length_b   1.000
_cell.length_c   1.000
_cell.angle_alpha   90.00
_cell.angle_beta   90.00
_cell.angle_gamma   90.00
#
_symmetry.space_group_name_H-M   'P 1'
#
loop_
_entity.id
_entity.type
_entity.pdbx_description
1 polymer ?
#
loop_
_entity_poly.entity_id
_entity_poly.type
_entity_poly.pdbx_seq_one_letter_code
_entity_poly.pdbx_strand_id
1 'polypeptide(L)'
;MEKSNAKYLIILLIFIASLITFMMIWLRRWSIPIDDTIKAVRESLKLSSTTLSFGEKEKTTIYKDREDKFSEEQFSGWDNDSDKLTEFARFGVKLLDFCATYSSSYWENYQTIVTNMVETLIARLEKANPKKQEFEKAPWGENRFAFFALVTRFLAMYEYVGEEDYLKWKCHDQLMMMVPTIGRALHPIELDNDEGMNLLYQAVPRLCSNYMFDREEYQRDLVNPNFIKLKKFMSFERVLQERPPTDGIYRDDSWVVNGNVPSYSALLRFYNYHERVYQALGFKTPIREIAKSVLEKLMHPKIKYQPLGLVNNLGEVFNDRLYWNIVPSANGVNIMPFMGLAVFKTDVFLFHVRVQRPQLAAFEIEEYVDVRLGIGALQMRKIYLANGRYNKIFKWDDLKRQPGMMSWVNEAKDVGKELKLDKNFKIKSIYTRQGDIASYIGRLEDKLIFWYNYYYFGLYRAFVTEIGVVTSNGVQIYHKINRESVPADDLQLAFKDDEGRLSCEVTSYTTCLHDQDNGARTTVNVAREDKFITCKAGNLTIVQWKMMLHNSPDNYEVKIISTGFSFKYNKVNYNGVFLEKGRYYVHNGTSIVMGGSSSSDPNDSFTSQIYINSLNKNYKFTRDSKTMMYNANVVN
;
A
#
# COMPACT_ATOMS: atom_id res chain seq x y z
N MET A 1 -25.14 25.57 82.21
CA MET A 1 -23.98 25.44 81.31
C MET A 1 -24.19 24.41 80.18
N GLU A 2 -25.20 23.53 80.23
CA GLU A 2 -25.38 22.45 79.22
C GLU A 2 -25.93 22.87 77.85
N LYS A 3 -26.72 23.95 77.74
CA LYS A 3 -27.30 24.39 76.45
C LYS A 3 -26.29 25.01 75.47
N SER A 4 -25.11 25.39 75.95
CA SER A 4 -24.05 25.99 75.12
C SER A 4 -23.34 24.92 74.26
N ASN A 5 -23.05 23.76 74.85
CA ASN A 5 -22.28 22.70 74.19
C ASN A 5 -23.04 22.04 73.04
N ALA A 6 -24.38 21.96 73.12
CA ALA A 6 -25.20 21.41 72.04
C ALA A 6 -25.15 22.28 70.76
N LYS A 7 -25.08 23.62 70.88
CA LYS A 7 -24.98 24.52 69.72
C LYS A 7 -23.63 24.39 69.01
N TYR A 8 -22.54 24.28 69.77
CA TYR A 8 -21.21 24.07 69.18
C TYR A 8 -21.08 22.72 68.48
N LEU A 9 -21.70 21.66 69.03
CA LEU A 9 -21.73 20.34 68.40
C LEU A 9 -22.48 20.36 67.05
N ILE A 10 -23.62 21.06 66.98
CA ILE A 10 -24.41 21.20 65.74
C ILE A 10 -23.64 21.99 64.68
N ILE A 11 -22.97 23.08 65.06
CA ILE A 11 -22.16 23.88 64.13
C ILE A 11 -20.97 23.06 63.60
N LEU A 12 -20.31 22.30 64.47
CA LEU A 12 -19.21 21.41 64.07
C LEU A 12 -19.68 20.32 63.09
N LEU A 13 -20.84 19.71 63.34
CA LEU A 13 -21.42 18.71 62.44
C LEU A 13 -21.79 19.30 61.07
N ILE A 14 -22.34 20.52 61.03
CA ILE A 14 -22.64 21.22 59.76
C ILE A 14 -21.34 21.54 59.00
N PHE A 15 -20.28 21.96 59.71
CA PHE A 15 -18.99 22.26 59.08
C PHE A 15 -18.34 20.99 58.51
N ILE A 16 -18.34 19.87 59.25
CA ILE A 16 -17.84 18.58 58.79
C ILE A 16 -18.64 18.08 57.58
N ALA A 17 -19.98 18.15 57.63
CA ALA A 17 -20.83 17.75 56.51
C ALA A 17 -20.57 18.61 55.27
N SER A 18 -20.37 19.92 55.44
CA SER A 18 -20.03 20.84 54.34
C SER A 18 -18.66 20.53 53.74
N LEU A 19 -17.66 20.23 54.58
CA LEU A 19 -16.32 19.85 54.16
C LEU A 19 -16.33 18.51 53.39
N ILE A 20 -17.07 17.52 53.89
CA ILE A 20 -17.25 16.22 53.21
C ILE A 20 -17.97 16.41 51.88
N THR A 21 -19.00 17.26 51.82
CA THR A 21 -19.75 17.51 50.58
C THR A 21 -18.88 18.25 49.56
N PHE A 22 -18.10 19.24 50.00
CA PHE A 22 -17.12 19.93 49.16
C PHE A 22 -16.03 18.97 48.66
N MET A 23 -15.50 18.11 49.55
CA MET A 23 -14.49 17.10 49.20
C MET A 23 -15.07 16.06 48.25
N MET A 24 -16.31 15.62 48.44
CA MET A 24 -16.99 14.70 47.51
C MET A 24 -17.26 15.37 46.16
N ILE A 25 -17.71 16.62 46.12
CA ILE A 25 -17.87 17.37 44.85
C ILE A 25 -16.52 17.56 44.17
N TRP A 26 -15.47 17.85 44.93
CA TRP A 26 -14.11 17.99 44.45
C TRP A 26 -13.57 16.67 43.89
N LEU A 27 -13.73 15.56 44.60
CA LEU A 27 -13.37 14.21 44.13
C LEU A 27 -14.20 13.75 42.92
N ARG A 28 -15.50 14.07 42.88
CA ARG A 28 -16.39 13.76 41.75
C ARG A 28 -16.07 14.58 40.50
N ARG A 29 -15.47 15.76 40.69
CA ARG A 29 -14.92 16.58 39.61
C ARG A 29 -13.64 15.95 39.01
N TRP A 30 -12.98 15.05 39.74
CA TRP A 30 -11.79 14.33 39.29
C TRP A 30 -12.12 12.94 38.72
N SER A 31 -13.26 12.34 39.08
CA SER A 31 -13.69 11.08 38.48
C SER A 31 -14.19 11.31 37.05
N ILE A 32 -13.48 10.76 36.06
CA ILE A 32 -13.79 10.93 34.64
C ILE A 32 -15.05 10.09 34.31
N PRO A 33 -16.15 10.71 33.85
CA PRO A 33 -17.37 9.97 33.54
C PRO A 33 -17.14 9.05 32.33
N ILE A 34 -17.40 7.75 32.50
CA ILE A 34 -17.26 6.75 31.44
C ILE A 34 -18.58 6.67 30.65
N ASP A 35 -18.61 7.31 29.49
CA ASP A 35 -19.70 7.18 28.51
C ASP A 35 -19.43 6.07 27.49
N ASP A 36 -20.39 5.83 26.60
CA ASP A 36 -20.29 4.77 25.58
C ASP A 36 -19.20 5.03 24.54
N THR A 37 -18.85 6.28 24.27
CA THR A 37 -17.73 6.61 23.39
C THR A 37 -16.40 6.27 24.06
N ILE A 38 -16.23 6.55 25.35
CA ILE A 38 -15.03 6.14 26.10
C ILE A 38 -14.89 4.62 26.10
N LYS A 39 -16.00 3.90 26.31
CA LYS A 39 -16.01 2.43 26.18
C LYS A 39 -15.62 2.00 24.77
N ALA A 40 -16.20 2.60 23.73
CA ALA A 40 -15.88 2.29 22.34
C ALA A 40 -14.40 2.51 22.02
N VAL A 41 -13.82 3.62 22.49
CA VAL A 41 -12.39 3.91 22.34
C VAL A 41 -11.58 2.82 23.05
N ARG A 42 -11.87 2.48 24.31
CA ARG A 42 -11.18 1.40 25.04
C ARG A 42 -11.25 0.06 24.30
N GLU A 43 -12.41 -0.32 23.79
CA GLU A 43 -12.57 -1.54 23.00
C GLU A 43 -11.74 -1.51 21.70
N SER A 44 -11.61 -0.34 21.05
CA SER A 44 -10.81 -0.18 19.83
C SER A 44 -9.29 -0.32 20.05
N LEU A 45 -8.82 -0.20 21.30
CA LEU A 45 -7.43 -0.44 21.69
C LEU A 45 -7.11 -1.93 21.77
N LYS A 46 -8.12 -2.79 21.96
CA LYS A 46 -7.92 -4.24 22.04
C LYS A 46 -7.53 -4.80 20.69
N LEU A 47 -6.44 -5.55 20.66
CA LEU A 47 -5.89 -6.16 19.45
C LEU A 47 -5.71 -7.65 19.68
N SER A 48 -6.58 -8.47 19.08
CA SER A 48 -6.57 -9.93 19.22
C SER A 48 -5.26 -10.61 18.81
N SER A 49 -4.38 -9.93 18.08
CA SER A 49 -3.08 -10.44 17.61
C SER A 49 -1.88 -9.89 18.36
N THR A 50 -2.06 -8.96 19.32
CA THR A 50 -0.93 -8.39 20.06
C THR A 50 -0.28 -9.44 20.94
N THR A 51 1.03 -9.65 20.76
CA THR A 51 1.82 -10.58 21.59
C THR A 51 3.15 -9.93 21.97
N LEU A 52 3.62 -10.23 23.18
CA LEU A 52 4.99 -9.92 23.59
C LEU A 52 5.89 -11.11 23.25
N SER A 53 7.01 -10.84 22.60
CA SER A 53 8.06 -11.83 22.35
C SER A 53 8.66 -12.30 23.68
N PHE A 54 9.36 -13.44 23.66
CA PHE A 54 10.02 -13.97 24.85
C PHE A 54 10.96 -12.94 25.49
N GLY A 55 11.82 -12.30 24.69
CA GLY A 55 12.74 -11.28 25.18
C GLY A 55 12.05 -10.04 25.75
N GLU A 56 10.89 -9.63 25.21
CA GLU A 56 10.12 -8.52 25.77
C GLU A 56 9.50 -8.89 27.13
N LYS A 57 8.96 -10.11 27.27
CA LYS A 57 8.43 -10.61 28.54
C LYS A 57 9.51 -10.77 29.61
N GLU A 58 10.67 -11.26 29.21
CA GLU A 58 11.82 -11.43 30.09
C GLU A 58 12.31 -10.08 30.60
N LYS A 59 12.50 -9.09 29.71
CA LYS A 59 12.87 -7.71 30.07
C LYS A 59 11.93 -7.10 31.10
N THR A 60 10.62 -7.20 30.92
CA THR A 60 9.65 -6.64 31.87
C THR A 60 9.63 -7.37 33.21
N THR A 61 9.94 -8.68 33.21
CA THR A 61 9.96 -9.48 34.44
C THR A 61 11.18 -9.19 35.30
N ILE A 62 12.36 -9.01 34.68
CA ILE A 62 13.62 -8.68 35.37
C ILE A 62 13.50 -7.35 36.13
N TYR A 63 12.78 -6.39 35.56
CA TYR A 63 12.66 -5.04 36.11
C TYR A 63 11.46 -4.83 37.02
N LYS A 64 10.74 -5.90 37.39
CA LYS A 64 9.57 -5.82 38.28
C LYS A 64 9.89 -5.06 39.58
N ASP A 65 11.06 -5.30 40.17
CA ASP A 65 11.45 -4.70 41.44
C ASP A 65 12.41 -3.49 41.26
N ARG A 66 12.59 -3.02 40.02
CA ARG A 66 13.51 -1.93 39.63
C ARG A 66 12.92 -1.09 38.47
N GLU A 67 11.62 -0.89 38.49
CA GLU A 67 10.88 -0.18 37.46
C GLU A 67 11.42 1.23 37.21
N ASP A 68 11.86 1.92 38.27
CA ASP A 68 12.48 3.26 38.24
C ASP A 68 13.71 3.36 37.32
N LYS A 69 14.36 2.24 37.04
CA LYS A 69 15.53 2.17 36.16
C LYS A 69 15.23 1.60 34.77
N PHE A 70 14.00 1.15 34.55
CA PHE A 70 13.64 0.45 33.31
C PHE A 70 13.88 1.30 32.07
N SER A 71 13.35 2.52 32.06
CA SER A 71 13.44 3.46 30.94
C SER A 71 14.90 3.79 30.60
N GLU A 72 15.71 4.09 31.62
CA GLU A 72 17.11 4.50 31.46
C GLU A 72 18.04 3.36 31.06
N GLU A 73 17.83 2.14 31.57
CA GLU A 73 18.70 1.00 31.28
C GLU A 73 18.33 0.30 29.97
N GLN A 74 17.04 0.16 29.65
CA GLN A 74 16.59 -0.54 28.44
C GLN A 74 16.56 0.33 27.19
N PHE A 75 16.37 1.65 27.37
CA PHE A 75 16.29 2.61 26.28
C PHE A 75 17.26 3.77 26.51
N SER A 76 18.48 3.47 26.98
CA SER A 76 19.49 4.49 27.26
C SER A 76 19.64 5.49 26.10
N GLY A 77 19.53 6.79 26.42
CA GLY A 77 19.59 7.88 25.44
C GLY A 77 18.27 8.22 24.75
N TRP A 78 17.13 7.61 25.14
CA TRP A 78 15.79 7.92 24.60
C TRP A 78 15.40 9.41 24.74
N ASP A 79 15.99 10.11 25.70
CA ASP A 79 15.75 11.52 26.00
C ASP A 79 16.72 12.47 25.26
N ASN A 80 17.52 11.95 24.34
CA ASN A 80 18.47 12.72 23.52
C ASN A 80 18.44 12.29 22.04
N ASP A 81 18.12 11.03 21.76
CA ASP A 81 18.15 10.41 20.44
C ASP A 81 16.73 10.02 19.95
N SER A 82 16.44 10.35 18.69
CA SER A 82 15.11 10.15 18.10
C SER A 82 14.76 8.69 17.77
N ASP A 83 15.75 7.88 17.41
CA ASP A 83 15.54 6.47 17.14
C ASP A 83 15.31 5.73 18.46
N LYS A 84 16.04 6.11 19.51
CA LYS A 84 15.82 5.60 20.87
C LYS A 84 14.47 6.02 21.45
N LEU A 85 14.05 7.27 21.25
CA LEU A 85 12.70 7.71 21.59
C LEU A 85 11.62 6.90 20.85
N THR A 86 11.86 6.60 19.57
CA THR A 86 10.96 5.79 18.76
C THR A 86 10.85 4.36 19.29
N GLU A 87 11.96 3.73 19.67
CA GLU A 87 11.99 2.41 20.33
C GLU A 87 11.21 2.45 21.65
N PHE A 88 11.50 3.42 22.51
CA PHE A 88 10.85 3.64 23.80
C PHE A 88 9.32 3.78 23.67
N ALA A 89 8.86 4.71 22.83
CA ALA A 89 7.43 4.99 22.66
C ALA A 89 6.70 3.80 22.02
N ARG A 90 7.29 3.12 21.03
CA ARG A 90 6.71 1.92 20.42
C ARG A 90 6.55 0.78 21.43
N PHE A 91 7.54 0.60 22.30
CA PHE A 91 7.48 -0.41 23.35
C PHE A 91 6.38 -0.09 24.37
N GLY A 92 6.31 1.15 24.87
CA GLY A 92 5.26 1.59 25.78
C GLY A 92 3.85 1.42 25.18
N VAL A 93 3.67 1.83 23.93
CA VAL A 93 2.42 1.60 23.17
C VAL A 93 2.07 0.11 23.07
N LYS A 94 3.05 -0.75 22.79
CA LYS A 94 2.84 -2.20 22.69
C LYS A 94 2.44 -2.81 24.03
N LEU A 95 3.02 -2.33 25.14
CA LEU A 95 2.61 -2.72 26.48
C LEU A 95 1.17 -2.28 26.76
N LEU A 96 0.78 -1.06 26.41
CA LEU A 96 -0.62 -0.60 26.58
C LEU A 96 -1.60 -1.39 25.71
N ASP A 97 -1.26 -1.69 24.46
CA ASP A 97 -2.08 -2.56 23.58
C ASP A 97 -2.24 -3.96 24.22
N PHE A 98 -1.17 -4.50 24.80
CA PHE A 98 -1.19 -5.79 25.50
C PHE A 98 -2.07 -5.73 26.75
N CYS A 99 -1.89 -4.71 27.61
CA CYS A 99 -2.67 -4.49 28.81
C CYS A 99 -4.16 -4.26 28.49
N ALA A 100 -4.49 -3.53 27.43
CA ALA A 100 -5.89 -3.34 27.02
C ALA A 100 -6.54 -4.66 26.57
N THR A 101 -5.77 -5.54 25.92
CA THR A 101 -6.26 -6.79 25.32
C THR A 101 -6.41 -7.92 26.35
N TYR A 102 -5.48 -8.06 27.28
CA TYR A 102 -5.42 -9.19 28.21
C TYR A 102 -5.66 -8.74 29.65
N SER A 103 -6.64 -9.35 30.34
CA SER A 103 -7.10 -8.91 31.66
C SER A 103 -6.29 -9.44 32.86
N SER A 104 -6.70 -9.04 34.08
CA SER A 104 -6.00 -8.92 35.38
C SER A 104 -5.09 -10.02 35.87
N SER A 105 -5.29 -11.22 35.36
CA SER A 105 -4.50 -12.38 35.76
C SER A 105 -3.04 -12.34 35.30
N TYR A 106 -2.68 -11.46 34.34
CA TYR A 106 -1.30 -11.26 33.87
C TYR A 106 -0.77 -9.83 34.13
N TRP A 107 -1.54 -8.97 34.80
CA TRP A 107 -1.46 -7.50 34.70
C TRP A 107 -0.34 -6.81 35.48
N GLU A 108 -0.08 -7.20 36.73
CA GLU A 108 0.59 -6.29 37.69
C GLU A 108 1.93 -5.74 37.16
N ASN A 109 2.83 -6.60 36.69
CA ASN A 109 4.19 -6.16 36.31
C ASN A 109 4.20 -5.24 35.08
N TYR A 110 3.38 -5.52 34.06
CA TYR A 110 3.41 -4.75 32.81
C TYR A 110 2.81 -3.36 33.00
N GLN A 111 1.79 -3.29 33.85
CA GLN A 111 1.12 -2.04 34.16
C GLN A 111 2.00 -1.11 34.99
N THR A 112 2.73 -1.64 35.98
CA THR A 112 3.67 -0.81 36.75
C THR A 112 4.81 -0.29 35.87
N ILE A 113 5.38 -1.15 35.01
CA ILE A 113 6.43 -0.73 34.06
C ILE A 113 5.93 0.38 33.14
N VAL A 114 4.74 0.25 32.56
CA VAL A 114 4.24 1.27 31.62
C VAL A 114 3.85 2.57 32.33
N THR A 115 3.32 2.50 33.56
CA THR A 115 3.10 3.68 34.41
C THR A 115 4.42 4.40 34.67
N ASN A 116 5.47 3.69 35.09
CA ASN A 116 6.79 4.30 35.32
C ASN A 116 7.37 4.95 34.04
N MET A 117 7.23 4.29 32.88
CA MET A 117 7.64 4.87 31.60
C MET A 117 6.93 6.20 31.33
N VAL A 118 5.63 6.28 31.60
CA VAL A 118 4.84 7.52 31.41
C VAL A 118 5.25 8.60 32.41
N GLU A 119 5.44 8.26 33.68
CA GLU A 119 5.93 9.19 34.70
C GLU A 119 7.29 9.79 34.32
N THR A 120 8.23 8.93 33.89
CA THR A 120 9.57 9.34 33.49
C THR A 120 9.52 10.27 32.28
N LEU A 121 8.72 9.93 31.28
CA LEU A 121 8.47 10.76 30.09
C LEU A 121 7.90 12.14 30.47
N ILE A 122 6.86 12.18 31.31
CA ILE A 122 6.21 13.42 31.74
C ILE A 122 7.18 14.29 32.53
N ALA A 123 7.91 13.71 33.48
CA ALA A 123 8.92 14.45 34.25
C ALA A 123 9.98 15.08 33.35
N ARG A 124 10.37 14.38 32.27
CA ARG A 124 11.32 14.91 31.28
C ARG A 124 10.72 16.04 30.45
N LEU A 125 9.48 15.90 29.99
CA LEU A 125 8.77 16.94 29.24
C LEU A 125 8.55 18.20 30.09
N GLU A 126 8.13 18.06 31.35
CA GLU A 126 7.98 19.18 32.28
C GLU A 126 9.30 19.89 32.55
N LYS A 127 10.40 19.14 32.66
CA LYS A 127 11.75 19.73 32.79
C LYS A 127 12.18 20.47 31.54
N ALA A 128 11.84 19.97 30.34
CA ALA A 128 12.14 20.63 29.08
C ALA A 128 11.29 21.90 28.86
N ASN A 129 10.11 21.98 29.50
CA ASN A 129 9.17 23.09 29.36
C ASN A 129 8.60 23.56 30.72
N PRO A 130 9.44 24.14 31.59
CA PRO A 130 9.03 24.52 32.94
C PRO A 130 7.99 25.65 32.96
N LYS A 131 7.89 26.42 31.86
CA LYS A 131 6.91 27.49 31.70
C LYS A 131 5.54 27.00 31.23
N LYS A 132 5.40 25.71 30.93
CA LYS A 132 4.15 25.10 30.42
C LYS A 132 3.60 25.81 29.18
N GLN A 133 4.48 26.16 28.26
CA GLN A 133 4.13 26.83 27.00
C GLN A 133 3.90 25.79 25.88
N GLU A 134 3.33 26.20 24.76
CA GLU A 134 3.27 25.31 23.59
C GLU A 134 4.69 24.96 23.12
N PHE A 135 4.91 23.72 22.70
CA PHE A 135 6.19 23.34 22.12
C PHE A 135 6.29 23.84 20.68
N GLU A 136 7.26 24.71 20.42
CA GLU A 136 7.55 25.18 19.05
C GLU A 136 8.38 24.17 18.25
N LYS A 137 9.18 23.33 18.92
CA LYS A 137 10.04 22.30 18.33
C LYS A 137 10.06 21.05 19.20
N ALA A 138 10.57 19.94 18.66
CA ALA A 138 10.83 18.75 19.44
C ALA A 138 11.66 19.11 20.70
N PRO A 139 11.21 18.71 21.90
CA PRO A 139 11.89 19.00 23.17
C PRO A 139 13.36 18.54 23.19
N TRP A 140 13.63 17.39 22.56
CA TRP A 140 14.95 16.80 22.37
C TRP A 140 14.93 15.92 21.10
N GLY A 141 16.12 15.51 20.65
CA GLY A 141 16.28 14.80 19.37
C GLY A 141 15.97 15.68 18.15
N GLU A 142 16.16 15.11 16.96
CA GLU A 142 15.99 15.83 15.69
C GLU A 142 14.67 15.47 14.98
N ASN A 143 14.03 14.35 15.34
CA ASN A 143 12.85 13.84 14.66
C ASN A 143 11.53 14.27 15.33
N ARG A 144 10.87 15.27 14.73
CA ARG A 144 9.53 15.73 15.15
C ARG A 144 8.44 14.63 15.11
N PHE A 145 8.54 13.67 14.19
CA PHE A 145 7.53 12.62 13.99
C PHE A 145 7.36 11.75 15.23
N ALA A 146 8.46 11.45 15.93
CA ALA A 146 8.42 10.66 17.16
C ALA A 146 7.50 11.31 18.19
N PHE A 147 7.56 12.63 18.37
CA PHE A 147 6.72 13.35 19.32
C PHE A 147 5.26 13.40 18.89
N PHE A 148 4.96 13.99 17.71
CA PHE A 148 3.56 14.27 17.37
C PHE A 148 2.75 13.02 16.99
N ALA A 149 3.41 11.89 16.64
CA ALA A 149 2.73 10.66 16.24
C ALA A 149 2.87 9.51 17.27
N LEU A 150 4.04 9.31 17.88
CA LEU A 150 4.27 8.16 18.78
C LEU A 150 4.08 8.54 20.25
N VAL A 151 4.68 9.64 20.70
CA VAL A 151 4.58 10.09 22.09
C VAL A 151 3.14 10.52 22.42
N THR A 152 2.50 11.31 21.55
CA THR A 152 1.08 11.69 21.71
C THR A 152 0.16 10.47 21.76
N ARG A 153 0.38 9.47 20.89
CA ARG A 153 -0.34 8.20 20.93
C ARG A 153 -0.11 7.48 22.25
N PHE A 154 1.13 7.41 22.74
CA PHE A 154 1.46 6.74 23.99
C PHE A 154 0.72 7.37 25.17
N LEU A 155 0.74 8.70 25.28
CA LEU A 155 0.03 9.45 26.32
C LEU A 155 -1.49 9.27 26.22
N ALA A 156 -2.08 9.43 25.03
CA ALA A 156 -3.53 9.26 24.83
C ALA A 156 -4.00 7.83 25.12
N MET A 157 -3.19 6.81 24.81
CA MET A 157 -3.51 5.44 25.19
C MET A 157 -3.48 5.25 26.71
N TYR A 158 -2.51 5.86 27.40
CA TYR A 158 -2.42 5.78 28.86
C TYR A 158 -3.63 6.43 29.53
N GLU A 159 -4.13 7.56 29.02
CA GLU A 159 -5.36 8.18 29.52
C GLU A 159 -6.54 7.20 29.59
N TYR A 160 -6.68 6.33 28.58
CA TYR A 160 -7.81 5.41 28.49
C TYR A 160 -7.60 4.08 29.22
N VAL A 161 -6.35 3.60 29.31
CA VAL A 161 -6.01 2.25 29.84
C VAL A 161 -5.40 2.32 31.24
N GLY A 162 -4.70 3.39 31.59
CA GLY A 162 -4.00 3.55 32.86
C GLY A 162 -4.96 3.62 34.05
N GLU A 163 -4.44 3.35 35.24
CA GLU A 163 -5.21 3.37 36.49
C GLU A 163 -5.16 4.72 37.19
N GLU A 164 -4.03 5.44 37.11
CA GLU A 164 -3.79 6.62 37.93
C GLU A 164 -4.38 7.91 37.33
N ASP A 165 -5.50 8.38 37.88
CA ASP A 165 -6.20 9.56 37.36
C ASP A 165 -5.34 10.83 37.34
N TYR A 166 -4.47 11.05 38.33
CA TYR A 166 -3.53 12.16 38.33
C TYR A 166 -2.58 12.11 37.13
N LEU A 167 -2.02 10.93 36.83
CA LEU A 167 -1.09 10.76 35.73
C LEU A 167 -1.78 10.92 34.38
N LYS A 168 -3.05 10.51 34.25
CA LYS A 168 -3.86 10.78 33.04
C LYS A 168 -4.06 12.28 32.79
N TRP A 169 -4.33 13.08 33.83
CA TRP A 169 -4.40 14.53 33.69
C TRP A 169 -3.06 15.13 33.24
N LYS A 170 -1.94 14.61 33.73
CA LYS A 170 -0.61 15.02 33.26
C LYS A 170 -0.36 14.64 31.80
N CYS A 171 -0.81 13.47 31.36
CA CYS A 171 -0.80 13.10 29.93
C CYS A 171 -1.55 14.13 29.09
N HIS A 172 -2.76 14.52 29.52
CA HIS A 172 -3.59 15.50 28.83
C HIS A 172 -2.87 16.85 28.69
N ASP A 173 -2.34 17.39 29.79
CA ASP A 173 -1.58 18.64 29.80
C ASP A 173 -0.42 18.61 28.79
N GLN A 174 0.39 17.55 28.79
CA GLN A 174 1.52 17.42 27.88
C GLN A 174 1.09 17.26 26.42
N LEU A 175 0.01 16.52 26.17
CA LEU A 175 -0.53 16.34 24.83
C LEU A 175 -1.01 17.67 24.25
N MET A 176 -1.70 18.49 25.05
CA MET A 176 -2.16 19.83 24.63
C MET A 176 -1.00 20.79 24.35
N MET A 177 0.14 20.66 25.04
CA MET A 177 1.34 21.46 24.74
C MET A 177 2.04 21.03 23.44
N MET A 178 2.03 19.73 23.12
CA MET A 178 2.65 19.20 21.90
C MET A 178 1.77 19.42 20.65
N VAL A 179 0.46 19.30 20.79
CA VAL A 179 -0.53 19.49 19.73
C VAL A 179 -1.59 20.50 20.20
N PRO A 180 -1.27 21.80 20.27
CA PRO A 180 -2.18 22.83 20.78
C PRO A 180 -3.43 23.05 19.93
N THR A 181 -3.38 22.72 18.64
CA THR A 181 -4.57 22.64 17.78
C THR A 181 -4.35 21.68 16.62
N ILE A 182 -5.42 21.15 16.03
CA ILE A 182 -5.32 20.24 14.89
C ILE A 182 -4.58 20.93 13.72
N GLY A 183 -3.52 20.28 13.22
CA GLY A 183 -2.66 20.80 12.16
C GLY A 183 -1.54 21.74 12.64
N ARG A 184 -1.42 21.95 13.95
CA ARG A 184 -0.29 22.64 14.58
C ARG A 184 0.29 21.75 15.66
N ALA A 185 1.30 20.96 15.29
CA ALA A 185 2.16 20.25 16.22
C ALA A 185 3.60 20.69 15.96
N LEU A 186 4.27 21.25 16.98
CA LEU A 186 5.69 21.62 16.90
C LEU A 186 6.04 22.50 15.66
N HIS A 187 5.36 23.66 15.50
CA HIS A 187 5.47 24.72 14.46
C HIS A 187 6.62 24.65 13.40
N PRO A 188 6.39 25.04 12.11
CA PRO A 188 5.32 24.69 11.19
C PRO A 188 5.68 23.49 10.29
N ILE A 189 4.64 22.91 9.69
CA ILE A 189 4.72 21.85 8.70
C ILE A 189 5.26 22.44 7.41
N GLU A 190 6.58 22.36 7.17
CA GLU A 190 7.05 22.26 5.79
C GLU A 190 6.35 21.04 5.19
N LEU A 191 5.61 21.30 4.12
CA LEU A 191 4.68 20.42 3.43
C LEU A 191 5.38 19.14 2.98
N ASP A 192 5.47 18.14 3.86
CA ASP A 192 5.75 16.77 3.47
C ASP A 192 4.57 16.26 2.62
N ASN A 193 4.85 15.39 1.65
CA ASN A 193 3.88 14.81 0.70
C ASN A 193 2.71 14.01 1.35
N ASP A 194 2.65 13.91 2.68
CA ASP A 194 1.72 13.09 3.47
C ASP A 194 0.80 13.93 4.40
N GLU A 195 0.33 15.11 3.96
CA GLU A 195 -0.50 16.06 4.76
C GLU A 195 -1.67 15.36 5.48
N GLY A 196 -2.38 14.44 4.81
CA GLY A 196 -3.54 13.74 5.39
C GLY A 196 -3.20 12.77 6.53
N MET A 197 -2.13 11.97 6.38
CA MET A 197 -1.70 11.03 7.42
C MET A 197 -1.10 11.76 8.64
N ASN A 198 -0.32 12.82 8.39
CA ASN A 198 0.21 13.66 9.47
C ASN A 198 -0.93 14.32 10.26
N LEU A 199 -1.97 14.81 9.58
CA LEU A 199 -3.18 15.31 10.23
C LEU A 199 -3.87 14.22 11.08
N LEU A 200 -3.97 12.98 10.58
CA LEU A 200 -4.57 11.88 11.33
C LEU A 200 -3.79 11.58 12.62
N TYR A 201 -2.46 11.53 12.54
CA TYR A 201 -1.58 11.27 13.68
C TYR A 201 -1.64 12.35 14.75
N GLN A 202 -1.83 13.60 14.36
CA GLN A 202 -1.99 14.72 15.31
C GLN A 202 -3.40 14.79 15.89
N ALA A 203 -4.42 14.67 15.03
CA ALA A 203 -5.80 14.92 15.42
C ALA A 203 -6.34 13.84 16.38
N VAL A 204 -6.05 12.56 16.12
CA VAL A 204 -6.69 11.48 16.87
C VAL A 204 -6.29 11.48 18.36
N PRO A 205 -5.00 11.56 18.74
CA PRO A 205 -4.63 11.65 20.16
C PRO A 205 -5.22 12.90 20.84
N ARG A 206 -5.23 14.04 20.14
CA ARG A 206 -5.83 15.29 20.65
C ARG A 206 -7.33 15.17 20.90
N LEU A 207 -8.08 14.68 19.91
CA LEU A 207 -9.52 14.47 20.02
C LEU A 207 -9.84 13.48 21.13
N CYS A 208 -9.05 12.41 21.25
CA CYS A 208 -9.19 11.39 22.30
C CYS A 208 -9.02 12.00 23.69
N SER A 209 -7.98 12.82 23.88
CA SER A 209 -7.66 13.49 25.14
C SER A 209 -8.68 14.58 25.49
N ASN A 210 -9.03 15.46 24.54
CA ASN A 210 -10.09 16.46 24.73
C ASN A 210 -11.45 15.83 24.99
N TYR A 211 -11.81 14.73 24.31
CA TYR A 211 -13.03 14.01 24.64
C TYR A 211 -13.02 13.48 26.09
N MET A 212 -11.86 13.12 26.64
CA MET A 212 -11.78 12.63 28.01
C MET A 212 -11.78 13.76 29.05
N PHE A 213 -11.14 14.90 28.78
CA PHE A 213 -10.83 15.94 29.76
C PHE A 213 -11.42 17.33 29.47
N ASP A 214 -11.64 17.70 28.21
CA ASP A 214 -12.15 19.01 27.78
C ASP A 214 -13.13 18.91 26.59
N ARG A 215 -14.42 18.74 26.92
CA ARG A 215 -15.49 18.58 25.92
C ARG A 215 -15.72 19.83 25.08
N GLU A 216 -15.39 21.01 25.58
CA GLU A 216 -15.57 22.25 24.83
C GLU A 216 -14.49 22.41 23.76
N GLU A 217 -13.23 22.12 24.11
CA GLU A 217 -12.13 22.07 23.14
C GLU A 217 -12.34 20.95 22.11
N TYR A 218 -12.87 19.78 22.53
CA TYR A 218 -13.26 18.72 21.59
C TYR A 218 -14.25 19.24 20.52
N GLN A 219 -15.29 19.97 20.92
CA GLN A 219 -16.25 20.54 19.95
C GLN A 219 -15.61 21.60 19.05
N ARG A 220 -14.69 22.41 19.58
CA ARG A 220 -13.92 23.39 18.78
C ARG A 220 -13.01 22.70 17.75
N ASP A 221 -12.40 21.58 18.12
CA ASP A 221 -11.60 20.77 17.21
C ASP A 221 -12.43 20.21 16.04
N LEU A 222 -13.71 19.86 16.26
CA LEU A 222 -14.58 19.33 15.20
C LEU A 222 -14.92 20.33 14.08
N VAL A 223 -14.83 21.63 14.38
CA VAL A 223 -15.07 22.71 13.40
C VAL A 223 -13.76 23.32 12.87
N ASN A 224 -12.60 22.80 13.31
CA ASN A 224 -11.29 23.23 12.84
C ASN A 224 -11.12 22.93 11.32
N PRO A 225 -10.65 23.88 10.49
CA PRO A 225 -10.43 23.65 9.06
C PRO A 225 -9.54 22.44 8.74
N ASN A 226 -8.52 22.16 9.55
CA ASN A 226 -7.64 21.00 9.37
C ASN A 226 -8.33 19.69 9.73
N PHE A 227 -9.26 19.70 10.69
CA PHE A 227 -10.10 18.53 10.94
C PHE A 227 -11.08 18.27 9.79
N ILE A 228 -11.64 19.33 9.18
CA ILE A 228 -12.47 19.21 7.98
C ILE A 228 -11.67 18.62 6.82
N LYS A 229 -10.42 19.08 6.61
CA LYS A 229 -9.48 18.47 5.65
C LYS A 229 -9.24 16.99 5.95
N LEU A 230 -8.96 16.64 7.22
CA LEU A 230 -8.78 15.26 7.65
C LEU A 230 -10.03 14.41 7.36
N LYS A 231 -11.23 14.91 7.66
CA LYS A 231 -12.49 14.22 7.38
C LYS A 231 -12.66 13.96 5.89
N LYS A 232 -12.30 14.91 5.03
CA LYS A 232 -12.26 14.72 3.57
C LYS A 232 -11.23 13.66 3.17
N PHE A 233 -10.02 13.70 3.73
CA PHE A 233 -9.00 12.68 3.48
C PHE A 233 -9.47 11.26 3.89
N MET A 234 -10.07 11.13 5.08
CA MET A 234 -10.59 9.86 5.62
C MET A 234 -11.89 9.38 4.97
N SER A 235 -12.51 10.20 4.12
CA SER A 235 -13.70 9.82 3.34
C SER A 235 -13.38 8.87 2.20
N PHE A 236 -12.13 8.83 1.72
CA PHE A 236 -11.68 8.06 0.56
C PHE A 236 -12.63 8.17 -0.65
N GLU A 237 -13.15 9.37 -0.90
CA GLU A 237 -13.95 9.65 -2.09
C GLU A 237 -13.20 9.23 -3.35
N ARG A 238 -13.92 8.57 -4.27
CA ARG A 238 -13.31 8.07 -5.50
C ARG A 238 -12.98 9.23 -6.43
N VAL A 239 -11.77 9.20 -7.00
CA VAL A 239 -11.34 10.18 -8.01
C VAL A 239 -12.22 10.04 -9.25
N LEU A 240 -12.86 11.15 -9.64
CA LEU A 240 -13.72 11.22 -10.83
C LEU A 240 -12.97 11.70 -12.07
N GLN A 241 -12.00 12.60 -11.89
CA GLN A 241 -11.20 13.16 -12.99
C GLN A 241 -9.92 12.35 -13.16
N GLU A 242 -9.81 11.68 -14.30
CA GLU A 242 -8.68 10.77 -14.59
C GLU A 242 -7.42 11.46 -15.13
N ARG A 243 -7.54 12.70 -15.62
CA ARG A 243 -6.46 13.41 -16.31
C ARG A 243 -6.36 14.87 -15.87
N PRO A 244 -5.18 15.34 -15.40
CA PRO A 244 -4.01 14.53 -15.03
C PRO A 244 -4.33 13.59 -13.84
N PRO A 245 -3.61 12.46 -13.67
CA PRO A 245 -3.72 11.64 -12.47
C PRO A 245 -3.43 12.46 -11.21
N THR A 246 -4.19 12.18 -10.17
CA THR A 246 -3.98 12.70 -8.81
C THR A 246 -4.01 11.56 -7.81
N ASP A 247 -3.58 11.86 -6.58
CA ASP A 247 -3.67 10.92 -5.47
C ASP A 247 -5.10 10.53 -5.14
N GLY A 248 -5.24 9.26 -4.75
CA GLY A 248 -6.50 8.69 -4.31
C GLY A 248 -6.86 7.42 -5.05
N ILE A 249 -8.10 6.99 -4.80
CA ILE A 249 -8.63 5.72 -5.28
C ILE A 249 -9.60 6.00 -6.41
N TYR A 250 -9.39 5.36 -7.54
CA TYR A 250 -10.21 5.53 -8.74
C TYR A 250 -11.40 4.56 -8.72
N ARG A 251 -12.35 4.76 -9.62
CA ARG A 251 -13.63 4.04 -9.60
C ARG A 251 -13.51 2.54 -9.94
N ASP A 252 -12.39 2.10 -10.50
CA ASP A 252 -12.07 0.69 -10.78
C ASP A 252 -11.27 -0.01 -9.67
N ASP A 253 -11.06 0.69 -8.54
CA ASP A 253 -10.18 0.31 -7.42
C ASP A 253 -8.68 0.51 -7.65
N SER A 254 -8.25 1.11 -8.78
CA SER A 254 -6.86 1.56 -8.91
C SER A 254 -6.53 2.60 -7.84
N TRP A 255 -5.34 2.52 -7.23
CA TRP A 255 -4.87 3.52 -6.26
C TRP A 255 -3.59 4.18 -6.76
N VAL A 256 -3.59 5.52 -6.78
CA VAL A 256 -2.44 6.35 -7.09
C VAL A 256 -1.99 7.13 -5.85
N VAL A 257 -0.68 7.19 -5.65
CA VAL A 257 0.00 7.96 -4.60
C VAL A 257 1.09 8.84 -5.22
N ASN A 258 1.55 9.85 -4.49
CA ASN A 258 2.61 10.78 -4.92
C ASN A 258 2.37 11.39 -6.32
N GLY A 259 1.11 11.75 -6.59
CA GLY A 259 0.57 12.31 -7.81
C GLY A 259 0.26 11.30 -8.91
N ASN A 260 1.10 10.27 -9.11
CA ASN A 260 1.02 9.41 -10.30
C ASN A 260 1.64 8.01 -10.18
N VAL A 261 2.03 7.58 -8.98
CA VAL A 261 2.60 6.26 -8.74
C VAL A 261 1.47 5.30 -8.41
N PRO A 262 1.23 4.25 -9.22
CA PRO A 262 0.21 3.27 -8.87
C PRO A 262 0.72 2.39 -7.74
N SER A 263 0.06 2.46 -6.57
CA SER A 263 0.48 1.76 -5.37
C SER A 263 -0.66 1.63 -4.36
N TYR A 264 -0.75 0.46 -3.75
CA TYR A 264 -1.56 0.13 -2.60
C TYR A 264 -0.78 0.23 -1.27
N SER A 265 0.44 0.81 -1.27
CA SER A 265 1.23 0.99 -0.04
C SER A 265 0.48 1.82 1.01
N ALA A 266 -0.33 2.80 0.58
CA ALA A 266 -1.20 3.57 1.45
C ALA A 266 -2.25 2.68 2.14
N LEU A 267 -2.82 1.69 1.45
CA LEU A 267 -3.79 0.75 2.03
C LEU A 267 -3.22 0.02 3.25
N LEU A 268 -1.93 -0.34 3.21
CA LEU A 268 -1.24 -1.01 4.30
C LEU A 268 -1.03 -0.15 5.55
N ARG A 269 -1.15 1.18 5.42
CA ARG A 269 -1.03 2.13 6.54
C ARG A 269 -2.35 2.26 7.32
N PHE A 270 -3.47 1.88 6.72
CA PHE A 270 -4.79 1.90 7.34
C PHE A 270 -5.07 0.58 8.08
N TYR A 271 -5.98 0.59 9.06
CA TYR A 271 -6.10 -0.41 10.14
C TYR A 271 -5.06 -0.29 11.27
N ASN A 272 -4.55 0.93 11.50
CA ASN A 272 -3.70 1.27 12.64
C ASN A 272 -4.52 1.82 13.83
N TYR A 273 -3.88 2.12 14.96
CA TYR A 273 -4.52 2.72 16.14
C TYR A 273 -5.35 3.96 15.80
N HIS A 274 -4.78 4.90 15.03
CA HIS A 274 -5.41 6.19 14.77
C HIS A 274 -6.72 6.02 14.00
N GLU A 275 -6.75 5.12 13.03
CA GLU A 275 -7.96 4.85 12.26
C GLU A 275 -9.05 4.17 13.11
N ARG A 276 -8.69 3.18 13.94
CA ARG A 276 -9.65 2.52 14.85
C ARG A 276 -10.25 3.47 15.87
N VAL A 277 -9.41 4.32 16.49
CA VAL A 277 -9.87 5.32 17.47
C VAL A 277 -10.69 6.41 16.79
N TYR A 278 -10.32 6.84 15.58
CA TYR A 278 -11.12 7.77 14.78
C TYR A 278 -12.54 7.23 14.55
N GLN A 279 -12.68 5.94 14.22
CA GLN A 279 -13.99 5.29 14.13
C GLN A 279 -14.71 5.22 15.47
N ALA A 280 -14.00 4.88 16.55
CA ALA A 280 -14.58 4.76 17.89
C ALA A 280 -15.10 6.10 18.46
N LEU A 281 -14.50 7.22 18.04
CA LEU A 281 -14.98 8.58 18.32
C LEU A 281 -16.26 8.93 17.51
N GLY A 282 -16.74 8.03 16.66
CA GLY A 282 -17.99 8.17 15.89
C GLY A 282 -17.80 8.62 14.44
N PHE A 283 -16.57 8.75 13.94
CA PHE A 283 -16.31 9.19 12.57
C PHE A 283 -16.27 8.01 11.60
N LYS A 284 -17.11 8.04 10.57
CA LYS A 284 -17.17 6.97 9.57
C LYS A 284 -16.00 7.07 8.58
N THR A 285 -15.41 5.93 8.24
CA THR A 285 -14.48 5.79 7.12
C THR A 285 -14.82 4.52 6.33
N PRO A 286 -14.84 4.56 4.99
CA PRO A 286 -15.14 3.39 4.16
C PRO A 286 -13.91 2.51 3.90
N ILE A 287 -12.80 2.73 4.62
CA ILE A 287 -11.52 2.09 4.31
C ILE A 287 -11.58 0.56 4.41
N ARG A 288 -12.43 0.00 5.29
CA ARG A 288 -12.61 -1.45 5.41
C ARG A 288 -13.31 -2.05 4.19
N GLU A 289 -14.36 -1.39 3.71
CA GLU A 289 -15.07 -1.79 2.49
C GLU A 289 -14.18 -1.67 1.26
N ILE A 290 -13.39 -0.60 1.18
CA ILE A 290 -12.40 -0.39 0.13
C ILE A 290 -11.31 -1.45 0.18
N ALA A 291 -10.74 -1.70 1.37
CA ALA A 291 -9.74 -2.75 1.57
C ALA A 291 -10.27 -4.09 1.10
N LYS A 292 -11.50 -4.44 1.47
CA LYS A 292 -12.16 -5.67 1.02
C LYS A 292 -12.26 -5.72 -0.51
N SER A 293 -12.79 -4.67 -1.16
CA SER A 293 -12.92 -4.60 -2.62
C SER A 293 -11.56 -4.76 -3.34
N VAL A 294 -10.53 -4.04 -2.87
CA VAL A 294 -9.18 -4.09 -3.45
C VAL A 294 -8.52 -5.45 -3.23
N LEU A 295 -8.52 -5.95 -1.98
CA LEU A 295 -7.83 -7.18 -1.61
C LEU A 295 -8.50 -8.42 -2.24
N GLU A 296 -9.82 -8.42 -2.40
CA GLU A 296 -10.53 -9.45 -3.16
C GLU A 296 -10.05 -9.53 -4.61
N LYS A 297 -9.80 -8.39 -5.26
CA LYS A 297 -9.28 -8.36 -6.63
C LYS A 297 -7.80 -8.76 -6.70
N LEU A 298 -7.00 -8.33 -5.73
CA LEU A 298 -5.53 -8.43 -5.74
C LEU A 298 -4.98 -9.78 -5.24
N MET A 299 -5.60 -10.34 -4.20
CA MET A 299 -5.05 -11.45 -3.40
C MET A 299 -5.75 -12.78 -3.68
N HIS A 300 -5.01 -13.86 -3.50
CA HIS A 300 -5.49 -15.23 -3.69
C HIS A 300 -5.73 -15.94 -2.36
N PRO A 301 -6.91 -16.54 -2.07
CA PRO A 301 -7.26 -17.06 -0.75
C PRO A 301 -6.29 -18.12 -0.18
N LYS A 302 -5.58 -18.85 -1.05
CA LYS A 302 -4.62 -19.91 -0.67
C LYS A 302 -3.17 -19.61 -1.03
N ILE A 303 -2.91 -18.66 -1.94
CA ILE A 303 -1.58 -18.44 -2.53
C ILE A 303 -1.08 -17.10 -2.00
N LYS A 304 -0.11 -17.16 -1.08
CA LYS A 304 0.28 -16.01 -0.25
C LYS A 304 1.25 -15.06 -0.94
N TYR A 305 1.07 -14.82 -2.23
CA TYR A 305 1.91 -13.92 -3.01
C TYR A 305 1.13 -12.69 -3.51
N GLN A 306 1.81 -11.56 -3.59
CA GLN A 306 1.27 -10.26 -3.96
C GLN A 306 2.13 -9.65 -5.09
N PRO A 307 1.58 -8.70 -5.88
CA PRO A 307 2.33 -8.12 -6.98
C PRO A 307 3.50 -7.26 -6.47
N LEU A 308 4.68 -7.51 -7.04
CA LEU A 308 5.90 -6.77 -6.77
C LEU A 308 5.73 -5.28 -7.11
N GLY A 309 6.16 -4.40 -6.21
CA GLY A 309 6.20 -2.95 -6.44
C GLY A 309 4.85 -2.23 -6.33
N LEU A 310 3.74 -2.95 -6.10
CA LEU A 310 2.42 -2.34 -5.91
C LEU A 310 1.98 -2.25 -4.45
N VAL A 311 2.55 -3.05 -3.56
CA VAL A 311 2.17 -3.06 -2.14
C VAL A 311 3.26 -2.46 -1.26
N ASN A 312 4.52 -2.66 -1.64
CA ASN A 312 5.71 -2.02 -1.11
C ASN A 312 6.76 -1.90 -2.23
N ASN A 313 7.82 -1.14 -1.97
CA ASN A 313 8.99 -1.01 -2.85
C ASN A 313 10.20 -1.85 -2.38
N LEU A 314 10.07 -2.58 -1.26
CA LEU A 314 11.15 -3.34 -0.62
C LEU A 314 11.42 -4.72 -1.26
N GLY A 315 10.72 -5.05 -2.35
CA GLY A 315 10.85 -6.34 -3.02
C GLY A 315 10.05 -7.47 -2.38
N GLU A 316 9.20 -7.20 -1.38
CA GLU A 316 8.42 -8.24 -0.71
C GLU A 316 7.23 -8.65 -1.57
N VAL A 317 7.23 -9.92 -1.97
CA VAL A 317 6.16 -10.54 -2.74
C VAL A 317 5.35 -11.53 -1.92
N PHE A 318 5.77 -11.86 -0.70
CA PHE A 318 5.01 -12.70 0.22
C PHE A 318 4.16 -11.85 1.15
N ASN A 319 2.89 -12.22 1.29
CA ASN A 319 1.96 -11.56 2.21
C ASN A 319 1.87 -12.35 3.54
N ASP A 320 2.69 -11.96 4.52
CA ASP A 320 2.64 -12.50 5.89
C ASP A 320 1.44 -11.94 6.71
N ARG A 321 0.73 -10.91 6.22
CA ARG A 321 -0.34 -10.24 6.96
C ARG A 321 -1.67 -11.03 6.91
N LEU A 322 -2.42 -10.98 8.01
CA LEU A 322 -3.72 -11.65 8.24
C LEU A 322 -4.89 -11.05 7.44
N TYR A 323 -4.66 -10.58 6.20
CA TYR A 323 -5.75 -10.11 5.33
C TYR A 323 -6.66 -11.26 4.85
N TRP A 324 -6.25 -12.52 5.07
CA TRP A 324 -6.98 -13.72 4.68
C TRP A 324 -8.42 -13.80 5.22
N ASN A 325 -8.69 -13.18 6.38
CA ASN A 325 -10.04 -13.15 6.96
C ASN A 325 -10.99 -12.16 6.27
N ILE A 326 -10.48 -11.31 5.37
CA ILE A 326 -11.25 -10.27 4.65
C ILE A 326 -11.40 -10.63 3.16
N VAL A 327 -10.69 -11.65 2.66
CA VAL A 327 -10.70 -12.05 1.25
C VAL A 327 -11.60 -13.28 1.05
N PRO A 328 -12.92 -13.12 0.80
CA PRO A 328 -13.73 -14.22 0.33
C PRO A 328 -13.29 -14.64 -1.08
N SER A 329 -12.82 -15.89 -1.16
CA SER A 329 -12.97 -16.83 -2.28
C SER A 329 -13.52 -16.23 -3.60
N ALA A 330 -12.63 -15.84 -4.52
CA ALA A 330 -12.98 -15.84 -5.93
C ALA A 330 -11.73 -16.13 -6.78
N ASN A 331 -11.69 -17.33 -7.35
CA ASN A 331 -10.90 -17.59 -8.54
C ASN A 331 -11.46 -16.77 -9.71
N GLY A 332 -10.72 -16.67 -10.79
CA GLY A 332 -11.07 -15.94 -12.00
C GLY A 332 -10.19 -14.72 -12.21
N VAL A 333 -10.73 -13.79 -12.99
CA VAL A 333 -9.97 -12.66 -13.55
C VAL A 333 -10.46 -11.33 -12.99
N ASN A 334 -9.54 -10.53 -12.47
CA ASN A 334 -9.81 -9.15 -12.08
C ASN A 334 -8.91 -8.21 -12.87
N ILE A 335 -9.48 -7.09 -13.32
CA ILE A 335 -8.74 -6.03 -14.00
C ILE A 335 -9.02 -4.69 -13.33
N MET A 336 -8.00 -3.85 -13.26
CA MET A 336 -8.05 -2.43 -12.88
C MET A 336 -7.47 -1.64 -14.05
N PRO A 337 -8.30 -1.30 -15.06
CA PRO A 337 -7.82 -0.75 -16.31
C PRO A 337 -7.04 0.56 -16.18
N PHE A 338 -7.35 1.41 -15.20
CA PHE A 338 -6.72 2.72 -15.06
C PHE A 338 -5.24 2.61 -14.72
N MET A 339 -4.87 1.82 -13.71
CA MET A 339 -3.45 1.54 -13.40
C MET A 339 -2.81 0.46 -14.29
N GLY A 340 -3.59 -0.19 -15.15
CA GLY A 340 -3.12 -1.22 -16.06
C GLY A 340 -2.80 -2.55 -15.39
N LEU A 341 -3.48 -2.89 -14.29
CA LEU A 341 -3.25 -4.13 -13.55
C LEU A 341 -4.29 -5.20 -13.91
N ALA A 342 -3.84 -6.44 -14.09
CA ALA A 342 -4.69 -7.61 -14.21
C ALA A 342 -4.18 -8.74 -13.28
N VAL A 343 -5.12 -9.49 -12.70
CA VAL A 343 -4.87 -10.56 -11.74
C VAL A 343 -5.63 -11.81 -12.16
N PHE A 344 -4.91 -12.91 -12.35
CA PHE A 344 -5.44 -14.23 -12.70
C PHE A 344 -5.34 -15.17 -11.51
N LYS A 345 -6.46 -15.71 -11.06
CA LYS A 345 -6.54 -16.57 -9.89
C LYS A 345 -7.15 -17.91 -10.25
N THR A 346 -6.47 -19.00 -9.93
CA THR A 346 -6.99 -20.36 -10.05
C THR A 346 -6.63 -21.15 -8.80
N ASP A 347 -7.28 -22.30 -8.60
CA ASP A 347 -6.92 -23.20 -7.51
C ASP A 347 -5.46 -23.69 -7.58
N VAL A 348 -4.84 -23.63 -8.77
CA VAL A 348 -3.50 -24.14 -9.02
C VAL A 348 -2.45 -23.04 -8.94
N PHE A 349 -2.75 -21.83 -9.44
CA PHE A 349 -1.77 -20.75 -9.53
C PHE A 349 -2.38 -19.34 -9.51
N LEU A 350 -1.51 -18.39 -9.18
CA LEU A 350 -1.73 -16.94 -9.21
C LEU A 350 -0.77 -16.28 -10.21
N PHE A 351 -1.28 -15.32 -10.99
CA PHE A 351 -0.47 -14.51 -11.90
C PHE A 351 -0.93 -13.05 -11.85
N HIS A 352 0.02 -12.12 -11.84
CA HIS A 352 -0.20 -10.69 -11.93
C HIS A 352 0.51 -10.13 -13.16
N VAL A 353 -0.13 -9.19 -13.83
CA VAL A 353 0.52 -8.38 -14.86
C VAL A 353 0.13 -6.93 -14.70
N ARG A 354 1.12 -6.05 -14.78
CA ARG A 354 0.90 -4.63 -14.94
C ARG A 354 1.48 -4.18 -16.28
N VAL A 355 0.66 -3.46 -17.04
CA VAL A 355 1.09 -2.77 -18.26
C VAL A 355 1.30 -1.29 -17.97
N GLN A 356 2.15 -0.65 -18.77
CA GLN A 356 2.42 0.76 -18.61
C GLN A 356 1.18 1.59 -19.00
N ARG A 357 1.02 2.76 -18.36
CA ARG A 357 -0.06 3.69 -18.64
C ARG A 357 0.49 5.08 -18.91
N PRO A 358 -0.10 5.85 -19.84
CA PRO A 358 0.26 7.25 -20.00
C PRO A 358 0.10 8.00 -18.67
N GLN A 359 1.02 8.90 -18.37
CA GLN A 359 1.03 9.78 -17.19
C GLN A 359 1.17 9.09 -15.83
N LEU A 360 1.11 7.76 -15.74
CA LEU A 360 1.45 7.02 -14.53
C LEU A 360 2.94 6.63 -14.54
N ALA A 361 3.57 6.68 -13.37
CA ALA A 361 4.96 6.26 -13.21
C ALA A 361 5.10 4.75 -13.50
N ALA A 362 6.21 4.35 -14.11
CA ALA A 362 6.58 2.95 -14.25
C ALA A 362 6.85 2.32 -12.88
N PHE A 363 7.53 3.04 -12.00
CA PHE A 363 7.75 2.68 -10.60
C PHE A 363 8.26 3.91 -9.84
N GLU A 364 8.41 3.76 -8.53
CA GLU A 364 8.96 4.76 -7.63
C GLU A 364 10.29 4.27 -7.05
N ILE A 365 11.22 5.19 -6.86
CA ILE A 365 12.47 4.94 -6.13
C ILE A 365 12.45 5.73 -4.82
N GLU A 366 12.95 5.11 -3.75
CA GLU A 366 13.03 5.69 -2.41
C GLU A 366 14.47 5.60 -1.89
N GLU A 367 14.85 6.56 -1.04
CA GLU A 367 16.14 6.58 -0.36
C GLU A 367 16.35 5.25 0.39
N TYR A 368 17.55 4.67 0.28
CA TYR A 368 17.94 3.40 0.91
C TYR A 368 17.30 2.11 0.36
N VAL A 369 16.45 2.20 -0.68
CA VAL A 369 15.90 1.02 -1.37
C VAL A 369 16.71 0.74 -2.64
N ASP A 370 16.93 -0.55 -2.97
CA ASP A 370 17.53 -0.92 -4.25
C ASP A 370 16.58 -0.54 -5.41
N VAL A 371 16.91 0.57 -6.07
CA VAL A 371 16.14 1.18 -7.16
C VAL A 371 15.83 0.22 -8.31
N ARG A 372 16.62 -0.85 -8.48
CA ARG A 372 16.43 -1.86 -9.53
C ARG A 372 15.21 -2.74 -9.27
N LEU A 373 14.76 -2.85 -8.02
CA LEU A 373 13.60 -3.66 -7.66
C LEU A 373 12.30 -3.12 -8.29
N GLY A 374 12.20 -1.80 -8.46
CA GLY A 374 11.05 -1.16 -9.09
C GLY A 374 10.82 -1.57 -10.55
N ILE A 375 11.89 -1.99 -11.26
CA ILE A 375 11.79 -2.49 -12.66
C ILE A 375 10.87 -3.72 -12.74
N GLY A 376 10.90 -4.57 -11.71
CA GLY A 376 10.08 -5.76 -11.63
C GLY A 376 8.58 -5.48 -11.61
N ALA A 377 8.16 -4.32 -11.12
CA ALA A 377 6.75 -3.91 -11.09
C ALA A 377 6.12 -3.79 -12.49
N LEU A 378 6.94 -3.48 -13.51
CA LEU A 378 6.50 -3.37 -14.90
C LEU A 378 6.79 -4.65 -15.69
N GLN A 379 7.90 -5.35 -15.43
CA GLN A 379 8.42 -6.39 -16.33
C GLN A 379 8.21 -7.84 -15.89
N MET A 380 8.05 -8.11 -14.60
CA MET A 380 7.97 -9.49 -14.13
C MET A 380 6.70 -10.20 -14.62
N ARG A 381 6.82 -11.44 -15.10
CA ARG A 381 5.76 -12.30 -15.67
C ARG A 381 5.77 -13.68 -15.01
N LYS A 382 5.76 -13.70 -13.68
CA LYS A 382 5.91 -14.91 -12.87
C LYS A 382 4.55 -15.58 -12.58
N ILE A 383 4.52 -16.90 -12.63
CA ILE A 383 3.43 -17.74 -12.12
C ILE A 383 3.79 -18.21 -10.70
N TYR A 384 2.88 -18.02 -9.75
CA TYR A 384 2.99 -18.53 -8.39
C TYR A 384 2.08 -19.75 -8.20
N LEU A 385 2.64 -20.94 -8.08
CA LEU A 385 1.91 -22.19 -7.85
C LEU A 385 1.44 -22.34 -6.40
N ALA A 386 0.30 -22.99 -6.18
CA ALA A 386 -0.26 -23.22 -4.84
C ALA A 386 0.66 -24.02 -3.91
N ASN A 387 1.42 -24.96 -4.47
CA ASN A 387 2.41 -25.75 -3.74
C ASN A 387 3.84 -25.23 -3.95
N GLY A 388 3.98 -24.02 -4.52
CA GLY A 388 5.24 -23.32 -4.78
C GLY A 388 5.94 -22.87 -3.50
N ARG A 389 7.27 -22.77 -3.54
CA ARG A 389 8.08 -22.20 -2.47
C ARG A 389 9.06 -21.19 -3.06
N TYR A 390 8.55 -19.98 -3.28
CA TYR A 390 9.30 -18.88 -3.86
C TYR A 390 9.91 -17.97 -2.78
N ASN A 391 10.94 -17.21 -3.16
CA ASN A 391 11.51 -16.15 -2.33
C ASN A 391 10.41 -15.22 -1.80
N LYS A 392 10.48 -14.92 -0.50
CA LYS A 392 9.55 -13.98 0.13
C LYS A 392 9.84 -12.53 -0.25
N ILE A 393 11.13 -12.22 -0.39
CA ILE A 393 11.67 -10.91 -0.71
C ILE A 393 12.67 -11.12 -1.84
N PHE A 394 12.53 -10.36 -2.93
CA PHE A 394 13.48 -10.38 -4.02
C PHE A 394 14.63 -9.40 -3.75
N LYS A 395 15.86 -9.88 -3.95
CA LYS A 395 17.02 -9.03 -4.21
C LYS A 395 17.22 -8.93 -5.72
N TRP A 396 17.98 -7.93 -6.18
CA TRP A 396 18.21 -7.74 -7.62
C TRP A 396 18.78 -9.00 -8.32
N ASP A 397 19.72 -9.69 -7.67
CA ASP A 397 20.34 -10.90 -8.24
C ASP A 397 19.37 -12.06 -8.47
N ASP A 398 18.30 -12.13 -7.68
CA ASP A 398 17.21 -13.08 -7.87
C ASP A 398 16.18 -12.54 -8.87
N LEU A 399 15.87 -11.24 -8.77
CA LEU A 399 14.84 -10.58 -9.56
C LEU A 399 15.19 -10.61 -11.04
N LYS A 400 16.44 -10.28 -11.41
CA LYS A 400 16.88 -10.23 -12.81
C LYS A 400 16.78 -11.57 -13.57
N ARG A 401 16.60 -12.67 -12.85
CA ARG A 401 16.43 -14.03 -13.38
C ARG A 401 14.96 -14.45 -13.51
N GLN A 402 14.02 -13.65 -13.02
CA GLN A 402 12.60 -14.00 -13.08
C GLN A 402 12.04 -13.81 -14.50
N PRO A 403 11.06 -14.63 -14.93
CA PRO A 403 10.46 -14.53 -16.25
C PRO A 403 9.94 -13.12 -16.57
N GLY A 404 10.18 -12.65 -17.80
CA GLY A 404 9.80 -11.32 -18.29
C GLY A 404 10.81 -10.20 -17.97
N MET A 405 11.77 -10.45 -17.08
CA MET A 405 12.76 -9.44 -16.68
C MET A 405 13.81 -9.23 -17.75
N MET A 406 14.12 -7.97 -18.04
CA MET A 406 15.30 -7.61 -18.82
C MET A 406 16.42 -7.14 -17.89
N SER A 407 17.67 -7.41 -18.26
CA SER A 407 18.84 -6.88 -17.58
C SER A 407 20.00 -6.68 -18.55
N TRP A 408 20.99 -5.88 -18.18
CA TRP A 408 22.26 -5.82 -18.92
C TRP A 408 23.01 -7.14 -18.77
N VAL A 409 23.69 -7.58 -19.84
CA VAL A 409 24.59 -8.74 -19.79
C VAL A 409 25.84 -8.40 -18.97
N ASN A 410 26.36 -7.17 -19.09
CA ASN A 410 27.50 -6.69 -18.33
C ASN A 410 27.06 -5.90 -17.08
N GLU A 411 27.26 -6.50 -15.91
CA GLU A 411 26.87 -5.94 -14.61
C GLU A 411 27.61 -4.64 -14.24
N ALA A 412 28.74 -4.31 -14.88
CA ALA A 412 29.46 -3.07 -14.60
C ALA A 412 28.63 -1.80 -14.91
N LYS A 413 27.66 -1.93 -15.84
CA LYS A 413 26.71 -0.89 -16.28
C LYS A 413 25.30 -1.09 -15.71
N ASP A 414 25.20 -1.82 -14.60
CA ASP A 414 23.90 -2.07 -13.97
C ASP A 414 23.16 -0.77 -13.63
N VAL A 415 21.84 -0.81 -13.83
CA VAL A 415 20.91 0.31 -13.93
C VAL A 415 20.90 1.18 -12.66
N GLY A 416 21.30 0.61 -11.53
CA GLY A 416 21.37 1.30 -10.23
C GLY A 416 22.32 2.49 -10.19
N LYS A 417 23.34 2.55 -11.07
CA LYS A 417 24.26 3.70 -11.13
C LYS A 417 23.65 4.92 -11.83
N GLU A 418 22.74 4.70 -12.78
CA GLU A 418 22.03 5.76 -13.52
C GLU A 418 20.80 6.27 -12.77
N LEU A 419 20.22 5.41 -11.92
CA LEU A 419 19.07 5.70 -11.07
C LEU A 419 19.47 6.26 -9.69
N LYS A 420 20.32 7.28 -9.64
CA LYS A 420 20.61 7.97 -8.38
C LYS A 420 19.48 8.96 -8.05
N LEU A 421 19.03 8.92 -6.79
CA LEU A 421 18.28 10.04 -6.22
C LEU A 421 19.20 11.24 -6.12
N ASP A 422 18.74 12.42 -6.52
CA ASP A 422 19.47 13.64 -6.20
C ASP A 422 19.43 13.81 -4.67
N LYS A 423 20.50 14.37 -4.09
CA LYS A 423 20.67 14.50 -2.62
C LYS A 423 19.50 15.18 -1.90
N ASN A 424 18.63 15.89 -2.63
CA ASN A 424 17.51 16.66 -2.10
C ASN A 424 16.16 15.92 -2.21
N PHE A 425 16.09 14.75 -2.84
CA PHE A 425 14.84 13.99 -3.00
C PHE A 425 14.90 12.67 -2.24
N LYS A 426 13.93 12.45 -1.37
CA LYS A 426 13.71 11.17 -0.68
C LYS A 426 13.03 10.13 -1.58
N ILE A 427 12.26 10.60 -2.56
CA ILE A 427 11.43 9.79 -3.44
C ILE A 427 11.45 10.37 -4.86
N LYS A 428 11.47 9.51 -5.90
CA LYS A 428 11.35 9.93 -7.31
C LYS A 428 10.54 8.94 -8.13
N SER A 429 9.56 9.45 -8.87
CA SER A 429 8.81 8.68 -9.86
C SER A 429 9.65 8.47 -11.13
N ILE A 430 9.76 7.23 -11.59
CA ILE A 430 10.42 6.88 -12.85
C ILE A 430 9.36 6.62 -13.91
N TYR A 431 9.51 7.22 -15.08
CA TYR A 431 8.57 7.08 -16.18
C TYR A 431 9.20 6.39 -17.37
N THR A 432 8.38 5.70 -18.15
CA THR A 432 8.67 5.47 -19.57
C THR A 432 8.48 6.78 -20.35
N ARG A 433 9.03 6.88 -21.56
CA ARG A 433 8.86 8.11 -22.38
C ARG A 433 7.37 8.35 -22.65
N GLN A 434 6.89 9.52 -22.24
CA GLN A 434 5.51 9.92 -22.45
C GLN A 434 5.26 10.18 -23.94
N GLY A 435 4.07 9.83 -24.44
CA GLY A 435 3.72 9.89 -25.86
C GLY A 435 3.98 8.58 -26.62
N ASP A 436 4.93 7.76 -26.17
CA ASP A 436 5.26 6.47 -26.78
C ASP A 436 4.67 5.29 -25.98
N ILE A 437 3.42 5.42 -25.52
CA ILE A 437 2.74 4.40 -24.70
C ILE A 437 1.43 4.01 -25.35
N ALA A 438 1.30 2.73 -25.70
CA ALA A 438 0.05 2.12 -26.14
C ALA A 438 -0.10 0.77 -25.42
N SER A 439 -0.99 0.70 -24.43
CA SER A 439 -1.12 -0.50 -23.62
C SER A 439 -2.56 -0.79 -23.27
N TYR A 440 -2.90 -2.07 -23.22
CA TYR A 440 -4.25 -2.55 -23.07
C TYR A 440 -4.22 -3.81 -22.23
N ILE A 441 -5.24 -3.98 -21.39
CA ILE A 441 -5.50 -5.22 -20.66
C ILE A 441 -6.95 -5.58 -20.90
N GLY A 442 -7.23 -6.87 -20.93
CA GLY A 442 -8.60 -7.34 -20.96
C GLY A 442 -8.73 -8.77 -20.49
N ARG A 443 -9.98 -9.18 -20.41
CA ARG A 443 -10.38 -10.51 -19.98
C ARG A 443 -11.42 -11.07 -20.94
N LEU A 444 -11.27 -12.33 -21.28
CA LEU A 444 -12.32 -13.09 -21.97
C LEU A 444 -12.99 -13.99 -20.93
N GLU A 445 -14.24 -13.68 -20.60
CA GLU A 445 -14.95 -14.28 -19.47
C GLU A 445 -14.09 -14.23 -18.20
N ASP A 446 -14.19 -15.20 -17.31
CA ASP A 446 -13.35 -15.41 -16.12
C ASP A 446 -12.19 -16.40 -16.36
N LYS A 447 -11.92 -16.77 -17.62
CA LYS A 447 -11.02 -17.86 -17.98
C LYS A 447 -9.68 -17.43 -18.56
N LEU A 448 -9.60 -16.19 -19.03
CA LEU A 448 -8.43 -15.71 -19.77
C LEU A 448 -8.16 -14.24 -19.52
N ILE A 449 -6.88 -13.90 -19.30
CA ILE A 449 -6.36 -12.52 -19.40
C ILE A 449 -5.54 -12.41 -20.67
N PHE A 450 -5.64 -11.26 -21.34
CA PHE A 450 -4.70 -10.87 -22.37
C PHE A 450 -4.26 -9.42 -22.14
N TRP A 451 -3.10 -9.08 -22.68
CA TRP A 451 -2.62 -7.72 -22.67
C TRP A 451 -1.76 -7.42 -23.89
N TYR A 452 -1.66 -6.13 -24.18
CA TYR A 452 -0.70 -5.53 -25.09
C TYR A 452 -0.01 -4.40 -24.33
N ASN A 453 1.31 -4.29 -24.44
CA ASN A 453 2.07 -3.26 -23.76
C ASN A 453 3.18 -2.76 -24.69
N TYR A 454 3.07 -1.51 -25.12
CA TYR A 454 4.07 -0.83 -25.92
C TYR A 454 4.60 0.38 -25.17
N TYR A 455 5.92 0.44 -24.97
CA TYR A 455 6.57 1.54 -24.30
C TYR A 455 8.04 1.67 -24.70
N TYR A 456 8.57 2.90 -24.64
CA TYR A 456 10.01 3.14 -24.64
C TYR A 456 10.55 3.25 -23.21
N PHE A 457 11.53 2.42 -22.89
CA PHE A 457 12.14 2.40 -21.56
C PHE A 457 13.56 2.96 -21.62
N GLY A 458 13.72 4.20 -21.15
CA GLY A 458 14.99 4.93 -21.23
C GLY A 458 16.16 4.22 -20.56
N LEU A 459 15.91 3.50 -19.46
CA LEU A 459 16.92 2.72 -18.73
C LEU A 459 17.55 1.60 -19.57
N TYR A 460 16.81 1.10 -20.56
CA TYR A 460 17.28 0.07 -21.50
C TYR A 460 17.42 0.59 -22.91
N ARG A 461 17.17 1.88 -23.15
CA ARG A 461 17.16 2.54 -24.46
C ARG A 461 16.54 1.64 -25.55
N ALA A 462 15.34 1.17 -25.25
CA ALA A 462 14.66 0.17 -26.04
C ALA A 462 13.16 0.46 -26.12
N PHE A 463 12.61 0.24 -27.31
CA PHE A 463 11.17 0.06 -27.48
C PHE A 463 10.82 -1.39 -27.21
N VAL A 464 9.88 -1.60 -26.29
CA VAL A 464 9.38 -2.92 -25.93
C VAL A 464 7.93 -2.98 -26.38
N THR A 465 7.60 -3.97 -27.20
CA THR A 465 6.22 -4.42 -27.41
C THR A 465 6.07 -5.79 -26.78
N GLU A 466 5.07 -5.96 -25.95
CA GLU A 466 4.75 -7.22 -25.30
C GLU A 466 3.27 -7.53 -25.53
N ILE A 467 2.97 -8.78 -25.87
CA ILE A 467 1.62 -9.31 -25.87
C ILE A 467 1.65 -10.60 -25.09
N GLY A 468 0.70 -10.80 -24.19
CA GLY A 468 0.57 -12.08 -23.53
C GLY A 468 -0.86 -12.51 -23.33
N VAL A 469 -1.00 -13.80 -23.09
CA VAL A 469 -2.25 -14.48 -22.76
C VAL A 469 -1.98 -15.41 -21.59
N VAL A 470 -2.86 -15.38 -20.61
CA VAL A 470 -2.86 -16.29 -19.45
C VAL A 470 -4.18 -17.03 -19.43
N THR A 471 -4.13 -18.35 -19.27
CA THR A 471 -5.28 -19.22 -19.10
C THR A 471 -5.07 -20.11 -17.88
N SER A 472 -6.04 -20.97 -17.54
CA SER A 472 -5.88 -21.97 -16.48
C SER A 472 -4.71 -22.94 -16.67
N ASN A 473 -4.09 -22.96 -17.87
CA ASN A 473 -3.01 -23.87 -18.23
C ASN A 473 -1.61 -23.24 -18.17
N GLY A 474 -1.52 -21.92 -18.04
CA GLY A 474 -0.23 -21.22 -18.03
C GLY A 474 -0.28 -19.88 -18.76
N VAL A 475 0.89 -19.44 -19.21
CA VAL A 475 1.09 -18.16 -19.87
C VAL A 475 1.88 -18.30 -21.16
N GLN A 476 1.52 -17.52 -22.17
CA GLN A 476 2.29 -17.38 -23.39
C GLN A 476 2.47 -15.90 -23.72
N ILE A 477 3.70 -15.54 -24.11
CA ILE A 477 4.10 -14.16 -24.32
C ILE A 477 4.89 -14.04 -25.62
N TYR A 478 4.65 -12.94 -26.31
CA TYR A 478 5.38 -12.45 -27.46
C TYR A 478 6.04 -11.12 -27.08
N HIS A 479 7.35 -11.01 -27.24
CA HIS A 479 8.10 -9.76 -27.13
C HIS A 479 8.67 -9.36 -28.49
N LYS A 480 8.66 -8.05 -28.75
CA LYS A 480 9.44 -7.37 -29.78
C LYS A 480 10.24 -6.28 -29.11
N ILE A 481 11.55 -6.45 -29.04
CA ILE A 481 12.50 -5.56 -28.38
C ILE A 481 13.34 -4.92 -29.47
N ASN A 482 13.20 -3.60 -29.64
CA ASN A 482 13.97 -2.81 -30.59
C ASN A 482 14.96 -1.94 -29.81
N ARG A 483 16.25 -2.25 -29.95
CA ARG A 483 17.35 -1.61 -29.21
C ARG A 483 18.04 -0.52 -30.02
N GLU A 484 18.31 0.62 -29.38
CA GLU A 484 19.21 1.61 -29.95
C GLU A 484 20.63 1.02 -30.14
N SER A 485 21.36 1.49 -31.14
CA SER A 485 22.74 1.03 -31.40
C SER A 485 23.75 1.50 -30.35
N VAL A 486 23.39 2.51 -29.53
CA VAL A 486 24.25 3.08 -28.50
C VAL A 486 23.46 3.16 -27.18
N PRO A 487 24.01 2.67 -26.05
CA PRO A 487 25.31 2.01 -25.91
C PRO A 487 25.31 0.60 -26.53
N ALA A 488 26.50 0.16 -26.96
CA ALA A 488 26.73 -1.10 -27.68
C ALA A 488 26.60 -2.36 -26.80
N ASP A 489 26.25 -2.23 -25.52
CA ASP A 489 26.10 -3.37 -24.63
C ASP A 489 24.82 -4.14 -24.92
N ASP A 490 24.86 -5.44 -24.69
CA ASP A 490 23.72 -6.31 -24.92
C ASP A 490 22.81 -6.36 -23.67
N LEU A 491 21.51 -6.49 -23.92
CA LEU A 491 20.54 -6.88 -22.90
C LEU A 491 20.32 -8.38 -22.93
N GLN A 492 19.76 -8.92 -21.87
CA GLN A 492 19.20 -10.26 -21.83
C GLN A 492 17.77 -10.22 -21.31
N LEU A 493 16.90 -11.08 -21.87
CA LEU A 493 15.53 -11.31 -21.41
C LEU A 493 15.45 -12.69 -20.75
N ALA A 494 15.04 -12.74 -19.48
CA ALA A 494 14.73 -13.99 -18.80
C ALA A 494 13.34 -14.50 -19.20
N PHE A 495 13.22 -15.77 -19.57
CA PHE A 495 11.95 -16.36 -20.06
C PHE A 495 11.48 -17.59 -19.28
N LYS A 496 12.29 -18.09 -18.35
CA LYS A 496 12.03 -19.30 -17.58
C LYS A 496 12.32 -19.06 -16.09
N ASP A 497 11.55 -19.69 -15.22
CA ASP A 497 11.77 -19.62 -13.77
C ASP A 497 12.91 -20.52 -13.30
N ASP A 498 13.40 -20.25 -12.09
CA ASP A 498 14.48 -21.03 -11.49
C ASP A 498 14.00 -22.37 -10.88
N GLU A 499 12.69 -22.56 -10.70
CA GLU A 499 12.14 -23.72 -9.98
C GLU A 499 11.96 -24.96 -10.86
N GLY A 500 11.85 -24.79 -12.18
CA GLY A 500 11.76 -25.92 -13.12
C GLY A 500 10.46 -26.73 -13.01
N ARG A 501 9.41 -26.18 -12.37
CA ARG A 501 8.11 -26.84 -12.14
C ARG A 501 7.11 -26.66 -13.28
N LEU A 502 7.45 -25.82 -14.24
CA LEU A 502 6.63 -25.50 -15.41
C LEU A 502 7.37 -25.94 -16.67
N SER A 503 6.62 -26.49 -17.63
CA SER A 503 7.13 -26.72 -18.97
C SER A 503 7.36 -25.37 -19.66
N CYS A 504 8.58 -25.14 -20.15
CA CYS A 504 8.96 -23.90 -20.81
C CYS A 504 9.41 -24.16 -22.24
N GLU A 505 8.87 -23.39 -23.19
CA GLU A 505 9.30 -23.41 -24.59
C GLU A 505 9.55 -21.98 -25.06
N VAL A 506 10.57 -21.79 -25.90
CA VAL A 506 10.95 -20.49 -26.46
C VAL A 506 11.31 -20.61 -27.94
N THR A 507 11.02 -19.57 -28.69
CA THR A 507 11.45 -19.36 -30.07
C THR A 507 11.89 -17.91 -30.21
N SER A 508 13.05 -17.67 -30.83
CA SER A 508 13.60 -16.32 -30.96
C SER A 508 14.14 -16.04 -32.36
N TYR A 509 13.97 -14.78 -32.79
CA TYR A 509 14.44 -14.26 -34.07
C TYR A 509 15.14 -12.93 -33.84
N THR A 510 16.30 -12.73 -34.45
CA THR A 510 17.02 -11.45 -34.38
C THR A 510 17.33 -10.95 -35.77
N THR A 511 17.12 -9.64 -36.01
CA THR A 511 17.40 -8.97 -37.28
C THR A 511 18.17 -7.68 -37.02
N CYS A 512 19.24 -7.44 -37.78
CA CYS A 512 20.02 -6.22 -37.72
C CYS A 512 19.25 -5.08 -38.42
N LEU A 513 19.14 -3.91 -37.77
CA LEU A 513 18.35 -2.79 -38.31
C LEU A 513 19.05 -2.03 -39.44
N HIS A 514 20.37 -2.17 -39.57
CA HIS A 514 21.20 -1.50 -40.59
C HIS A 514 21.27 -2.22 -41.94
N ASP A 515 20.77 -3.46 -42.05
CA ASP A 515 20.77 -4.27 -43.29
C ASP A 515 19.37 -4.34 -43.94
N GLN A 516 18.78 -3.18 -44.25
CA GLN A 516 17.47 -3.13 -44.92
C GLN A 516 17.48 -3.71 -46.35
N ASP A 517 18.65 -3.89 -46.96
CA ASP A 517 18.77 -4.40 -48.34
C ASP A 517 19.04 -5.91 -48.47
N ASN A 518 19.38 -6.63 -47.39
CA ASN A 518 19.67 -8.08 -47.46
C ASN A 518 19.06 -8.97 -46.35
N GLY A 519 18.33 -8.41 -45.37
CA GLY A 519 17.28 -9.09 -44.60
C GLY A 519 17.56 -10.51 -44.06
N ALA A 520 18.79 -10.86 -43.69
CA ALA A 520 19.09 -12.20 -43.19
C ALA A 520 18.37 -12.43 -41.85
N ARG A 521 17.32 -13.27 -41.87
CA ARG A 521 16.63 -13.74 -40.66
C ARG A 521 17.42 -14.88 -40.04
N THR A 522 18.18 -14.60 -38.98
CA THR A 522 18.80 -15.67 -38.20
C THR A 522 17.78 -16.18 -37.17
N THR A 523 17.32 -17.41 -37.36
CA THR A 523 16.51 -18.11 -36.35
C THR A 523 17.47 -18.72 -35.34
N VAL A 524 17.36 -18.30 -34.08
CA VAL A 524 18.15 -18.88 -32.99
C VAL A 524 17.20 -19.74 -32.17
N ASN A 525 17.39 -21.06 -32.28
CA ASN A 525 16.82 -22.01 -31.34
C ASN A 525 17.71 -22.04 -30.11
N VAL A 526 17.22 -21.50 -29.00
CA VAL A 526 17.95 -21.48 -27.73
C VAL A 526 17.80 -22.85 -27.05
N ALA A 527 18.88 -23.38 -26.50
CA ALA A 527 18.85 -24.66 -25.81
C ALA A 527 17.89 -24.58 -24.62
N ARG A 528 17.15 -25.67 -24.32
CA ARG A 528 16.18 -25.71 -23.21
C ARG A 528 16.78 -25.44 -21.82
N GLU A 529 18.10 -25.46 -21.70
CA GLU A 529 18.84 -25.22 -20.47
C GLU A 529 19.15 -23.74 -20.24
N ASP A 530 19.27 -22.93 -21.30
CA ASP A 530 19.51 -21.51 -21.19
C ASP A 530 18.26 -20.80 -20.65
N LYS A 531 18.44 -19.88 -19.70
CA LYS A 531 17.33 -19.13 -19.07
C LYS A 531 17.12 -17.75 -19.70
N PHE A 532 18.01 -17.34 -20.58
CA PHE A 532 18.12 -15.98 -21.09
C PHE A 532 18.18 -15.94 -22.61
N ILE A 533 17.61 -14.87 -23.19
CA ILE A 533 17.76 -14.50 -24.61
C ILE A 533 18.52 -13.19 -24.71
N THR A 534 19.68 -13.19 -25.36
CA THR A 534 20.45 -11.97 -25.61
C THR A 534 19.80 -11.09 -26.68
N CYS A 535 19.54 -9.83 -26.33
CA CYS A 535 18.99 -8.80 -27.20
C CYS A 535 20.10 -7.79 -27.54
N LYS A 536 20.69 -7.93 -28.73
CA LYS A 536 21.86 -7.16 -29.15
C LYS A 536 21.55 -5.68 -29.39
N ALA A 537 22.52 -4.81 -29.10
CA ALA A 537 22.41 -3.39 -29.45
C ALA A 537 22.22 -3.20 -30.97
N GLY A 538 21.36 -2.24 -31.36
CA GLY A 538 21.08 -1.95 -32.78
C GLY A 538 20.25 -3.00 -33.52
N ASN A 539 19.75 -4.03 -32.82
CA ASN A 539 18.96 -5.09 -33.41
C ASN A 539 17.50 -5.02 -32.97
N LEU A 540 16.65 -5.61 -33.82
CA LEU A 540 15.33 -6.04 -33.43
C LEU A 540 15.37 -7.51 -33.02
N THR A 541 14.97 -7.79 -31.78
CA THR A 541 14.83 -9.14 -31.24
C THR A 541 13.35 -9.44 -31.00
N ILE A 542 12.87 -10.54 -31.58
CA ILE A 542 11.52 -11.07 -31.36
C ILE A 542 11.65 -12.36 -30.56
N VAL A 543 10.94 -12.48 -29.46
CA VAL A 543 10.95 -13.66 -28.59
C VAL A 543 9.52 -14.09 -28.31
N GLN A 544 9.19 -15.34 -28.63
CA GLN A 544 7.94 -15.97 -28.24
C GLN A 544 8.24 -17.08 -27.26
N TRP A 545 7.65 -17.04 -26.07
CA TRP A 545 7.88 -18.03 -25.04
C TRP A 545 6.59 -18.37 -24.29
N LYS A 546 6.55 -19.56 -23.70
CA LYS A 546 5.42 -20.02 -22.89
C LYS A 546 5.89 -20.77 -21.65
N MET A 547 5.16 -20.61 -20.56
CA MET A 547 5.29 -21.40 -19.33
C MET A 547 3.95 -22.08 -19.05
N MET A 548 3.94 -23.41 -19.12
CA MET A 548 2.71 -24.22 -19.05
C MET A 548 2.79 -25.23 -17.90
N LEU A 549 1.64 -25.55 -17.32
CA LEU A 549 1.50 -26.70 -16.42
C LEU A 549 1.80 -28.00 -17.21
N HIS A 550 2.49 -28.96 -16.58
CA HIS A 550 2.82 -30.24 -17.21
C HIS A 550 1.56 -30.95 -17.72
N ASN A 551 1.62 -31.51 -18.93
CA ASN A 551 0.53 -32.22 -19.63
C ASN A 551 -0.65 -31.36 -20.11
N SER A 552 -0.48 -30.04 -20.27
CA SER A 552 -1.52 -29.22 -20.91
C SER A 552 -1.57 -29.48 -22.43
N PRO A 553 -2.74 -29.88 -22.99
CA PRO A 553 -2.92 -30.08 -24.42
C PRO A 553 -3.09 -28.76 -25.20
N ASP A 554 -3.14 -27.64 -24.50
CA ASP A 554 -3.47 -26.36 -25.11
C ASP A 554 -2.25 -25.71 -25.73
N ASN A 555 -2.26 -25.63 -27.05
CA ASN A 555 -1.31 -24.84 -27.81
C ASN A 555 -2.01 -23.55 -28.24
N TYR A 556 -1.68 -22.47 -27.55
CA TYR A 556 -2.08 -21.13 -27.93
C TYR A 556 -0.98 -20.52 -28.81
N GLU A 557 -1.37 -19.54 -29.61
CA GLU A 557 -0.42 -18.75 -30.38
C GLU A 557 -0.78 -17.29 -30.21
N VAL A 558 0.22 -16.45 -29.92
CA VAL A 558 0.07 -15.00 -29.71
C VAL A 558 0.99 -14.29 -30.70
N LYS A 559 0.44 -13.35 -31.48
CA LYS A 559 1.18 -12.63 -32.54
C LYS A 559 0.73 -11.18 -32.67
N ILE A 560 1.64 -10.30 -33.08
CA ILE A 560 1.31 -8.95 -33.56
C ILE A 560 0.73 -9.06 -34.98
N ILE A 561 -0.33 -8.32 -35.26
CA ILE A 561 -0.89 -8.12 -36.61
C ILE A 561 -0.87 -6.63 -36.96
N SER A 562 -1.04 -6.27 -38.23
CA SER A 562 -0.92 -4.88 -38.71
C SER A 562 -1.84 -3.89 -37.98
N THR A 563 -3.02 -4.34 -37.55
CA THR A 563 -4.05 -3.51 -36.90
C THR A 563 -4.14 -3.71 -35.38
N GLY A 564 -3.27 -4.54 -34.79
CA GLY A 564 -3.28 -4.82 -33.36
C GLY A 564 -2.60 -6.13 -32.98
N PHE A 565 -3.34 -7.04 -32.36
CA PHE A 565 -2.81 -8.33 -31.91
C PHE A 565 -3.77 -9.47 -32.21
N SER A 566 -3.26 -10.69 -32.22
CA SER A 566 -4.05 -11.91 -32.38
C SER A 566 -3.64 -12.94 -31.34
N PHE A 567 -4.62 -13.71 -30.87
CA PHE A 567 -4.37 -14.88 -30.07
C PHE A 567 -5.35 -16.00 -30.39
N LYS A 568 -4.92 -17.24 -30.19
CA LYS A 568 -5.78 -18.43 -30.34
C LYS A 568 -6.19 -18.97 -28.98
N TYR A 569 -7.48 -19.22 -28.78
CA TYR A 569 -8.02 -19.86 -27.57
C TYR A 569 -9.15 -20.83 -27.95
N ASN A 570 -9.12 -22.06 -27.43
CA ASN A 570 -10.07 -23.13 -27.76
C ASN A 570 -10.28 -23.33 -29.28
N LYS A 571 -9.18 -23.34 -30.04
CA LYS A 571 -9.16 -23.43 -31.52
C LYS A 571 -9.80 -22.25 -32.27
N VAL A 572 -10.27 -21.22 -31.58
CA VAL A 572 -10.81 -19.98 -32.16
C VAL A 572 -9.73 -18.89 -32.19
N ASN A 573 -9.65 -18.17 -33.31
CA ASN A 573 -8.76 -17.02 -33.44
C ASN A 573 -9.48 -15.75 -32.99
N TYR A 574 -8.86 -15.02 -32.08
CA TYR A 574 -9.30 -13.72 -31.60
C TYR A 574 -8.32 -12.66 -32.09
N ASN A 575 -8.85 -11.56 -32.61
CA ASN A 575 -8.06 -10.42 -33.05
C ASN A 575 -8.49 -9.19 -32.25
N GLY A 576 -7.52 -8.57 -31.58
CA GLY A 576 -7.66 -7.30 -30.92
C GLY A 576 -7.27 -6.17 -31.85
N VAL A 577 -8.13 -5.17 -31.98
CA VAL A 577 -7.94 -3.99 -32.83
C VAL A 577 -7.96 -2.75 -31.94
N PHE A 578 -6.96 -1.89 -32.12
CA PHE A 578 -6.84 -0.65 -31.36
C PHE A 578 -7.72 0.44 -31.96
N LEU A 579 -8.33 1.21 -31.08
CA LEU A 579 -9.12 2.40 -31.39
C LEU A 579 -8.42 3.62 -30.79
N GLU A 580 -8.89 4.80 -31.17
CA GLU A 580 -8.40 6.06 -30.59
C GLU A 580 -8.63 6.14 -29.06
N LYS A 581 -7.89 7.06 -28.42
CA LYS A 581 -8.06 7.40 -26.99
C LYS A 581 -7.83 6.22 -26.04
N GLY A 582 -7.02 5.24 -26.41
CA GLY A 582 -6.69 4.09 -25.55
C GLY A 582 -7.84 3.10 -25.40
N ARG A 583 -8.71 3.01 -26.42
CA ARG A 583 -9.79 2.04 -26.52
C ARG A 583 -9.39 0.89 -27.46
N TYR A 584 -10.04 -0.25 -27.34
CA TYR A 584 -9.84 -1.38 -28.24
C TYR A 584 -11.08 -2.28 -28.26
N TYR A 585 -11.17 -3.13 -29.28
CA TYR A 585 -12.15 -4.23 -29.32
C TYR A 585 -11.49 -5.55 -29.72
N VAL A 586 -12.12 -6.65 -29.38
CA VAL A 586 -11.69 -8.01 -29.77
C VAL A 586 -12.81 -8.69 -30.53
N HIS A 587 -12.49 -9.31 -31.66
CA HIS A 587 -13.43 -10.05 -32.49
C HIS A 587 -12.91 -11.44 -32.85
N ASN A 588 -13.82 -12.39 -33.09
CA ASN A 588 -13.50 -13.78 -33.46
C ASN A 588 -13.63 -14.05 -34.97
N GLY A 589 -13.47 -12.99 -35.77
CA GLY A 589 -13.70 -13.03 -37.22
C GLY A 589 -15.14 -12.73 -37.63
N THR A 590 -16.16 -13.20 -36.92
CA THR A 590 -17.57 -12.99 -37.30
C THR A 590 -18.30 -11.95 -36.44
N SER A 591 -17.86 -11.76 -35.20
CA SER A 591 -18.53 -10.92 -34.22
C SER A 591 -17.54 -10.24 -33.29
N ILE A 592 -17.91 -9.06 -32.79
CA ILE A 592 -17.22 -8.43 -31.66
C ILE A 592 -17.59 -9.21 -30.41
N VAL A 593 -16.58 -9.68 -29.70
CA VAL A 593 -16.76 -10.47 -28.48
C VAL A 593 -16.73 -9.56 -27.26
N MET A 594 -15.92 -8.50 -27.30
CA MET A 594 -15.77 -7.53 -26.20
C MET A 594 -15.01 -6.29 -26.64
N GLY A 595 -15.01 -5.26 -25.80
CA GLY A 595 -14.08 -4.13 -25.88
C GLY A 595 -13.45 -3.77 -24.55
N GLY A 596 -12.50 -2.84 -24.57
CA GLY A 596 -11.84 -2.34 -23.36
C GLY A 596 -11.36 -0.90 -23.52
N SER A 597 -11.04 -0.25 -22.41
CA SER A 597 -10.43 1.08 -22.36
C SER A 597 -9.57 1.21 -21.10
N SER A 598 -8.71 2.22 -21.04
CA SER A 598 -7.93 2.55 -19.85
C SER A 598 -8.72 3.33 -18.77
N SER A 599 -10.01 3.58 -18.96
CA SER A 599 -10.78 4.38 -17.99
C SER A 599 -11.12 3.55 -16.75
N SER A 600 -11.10 4.21 -15.60
CA SER A 600 -11.62 3.72 -14.31
C SER A 600 -13.13 3.81 -14.19
N ASP A 601 -13.81 4.61 -15.03
CA ASP A 601 -15.25 4.83 -14.92
C ASP A 601 -16.03 3.56 -15.29
N PRO A 602 -16.79 2.95 -14.36
CA PRO A 602 -17.65 1.80 -14.62
C PRO A 602 -18.84 2.10 -15.54
N ASN A 603 -19.16 3.39 -15.75
CA ASN A 603 -20.24 3.86 -16.61
C ASN A 603 -19.73 4.40 -17.95
N ASP A 604 -18.43 4.28 -18.27
CA ASP A 604 -17.90 4.71 -19.58
C ASP A 604 -18.64 3.98 -20.70
N SER A 605 -18.97 4.70 -21.75
CA SER A 605 -19.61 4.17 -22.94
C SER A 605 -19.21 4.99 -24.14
N PHE A 606 -19.18 4.36 -25.31
CA PHE A 606 -18.85 5.03 -26.54
C PHE A 606 -19.48 4.35 -27.74
N THR A 607 -19.56 5.08 -28.85
CA THR A 607 -19.96 4.51 -30.13
C THR A 607 -18.76 4.54 -31.06
N SER A 608 -18.57 3.47 -31.83
CA SER A 608 -17.54 3.42 -32.86
C SER A 608 -18.11 2.75 -34.10
N GLN A 609 -17.76 3.28 -35.25
CA GLN A 609 -17.96 2.61 -36.53
C GLN A 609 -16.90 1.52 -36.67
N ILE A 610 -17.31 0.30 -37.00
CA ILE A 610 -16.42 -0.87 -37.06
C ILE A 610 -16.64 -1.63 -38.35
N TYR A 611 -15.52 -2.05 -38.95
CA TYR A 611 -15.47 -2.82 -40.17
C TYR A 611 -15.06 -4.26 -39.87
N ILE A 612 -16.00 -5.21 -39.99
CA ILE A 612 -15.76 -6.66 -39.81
C ILE A 612 -16.39 -7.40 -40.99
N ASN A 613 -15.62 -8.25 -41.67
CA ASN A 613 -16.06 -9.04 -42.84
C ASN A 613 -16.80 -8.23 -43.91
N SER A 614 -16.25 -7.09 -44.29
CA SER A 614 -16.85 -6.18 -45.28
C SER A 614 -18.18 -5.55 -44.89
N LEU A 615 -18.61 -5.71 -43.62
CA LEU A 615 -19.78 -5.04 -43.07
C LEU A 615 -19.32 -3.84 -42.25
N ASN A 616 -19.83 -2.67 -42.61
CA ASN A 616 -19.62 -1.43 -41.89
C ASN A 616 -20.83 -1.17 -40.96
N LYS A 617 -20.64 -1.28 -39.65
CA LYS A 617 -21.72 -1.12 -38.66
C LYS A 617 -21.30 -0.19 -37.54
N ASN A 618 -22.26 0.57 -37.01
CA ASN A 618 -22.08 1.33 -35.78
C ASN A 618 -22.33 0.42 -34.58
N TYR A 619 -21.39 0.43 -33.64
CA TYR A 619 -21.50 -0.32 -32.39
C TYR A 619 -21.51 0.64 -31.21
N LYS A 620 -22.47 0.46 -30.32
CA LYS A 620 -22.47 1.07 -28.99
C LYS A 620 -21.79 0.11 -28.02
N PHE A 621 -20.68 0.55 -27.46
CA PHE A 621 -19.93 -0.10 -26.41
C PHE A 621 -20.41 0.41 -25.06
N THR A 622 -20.98 -0.48 -24.24
CA THR A 622 -21.40 -0.16 -22.87
C THR A 622 -20.58 -0.97 -21.89
N ARG A 623 -19.97 -0.30 -20.92
CA ARG A 623 -19.13 -0.94 -19.93
C ARG A 623 -19.97 -1.77 -18.95
N ASP A 624 -19.48 -2.96 -18.66
CA ASP A 624 -19.93 -3.77 -17.54
C ASP A 624 -19.09 -3.39 -16.31
N SER A 625 -19.74 -2.85 -15.28
CA SER A 625 -19.10 -2.38 -14.05
C SER A 625 -18.44 -3.48 -13.23
N LYS A 626 -18.79 -4.76 -13.44
CA LYS A 626 -18.18 -5.89 -12.72
C LYS A 626 -16.90 -6.37 -13.40
N THR A 627 -16.89 -6.41 -14.72
CA THR A 627 -15.75 -6.93 -15.50
C THR A 627 -14.82 -5.81 -15.99
N MET A 628 -15.29 -4.56 -16.00
CA MET A 628 -14.66 -3.37 -16.60
C MET A 628 -14.41 -3.48 -18.11
N MET A 629 -14.99 -4.50 -18.74
CA MET A 629 -15.00 -4.73 -20.19
C MET A 629 -16.25 -4.10 -20.82
N TYR A 630 -16.26 -3.93 -22.13
CA TYR A 630 -17.42 -3.44 -22.87
C TYR A 630 -18.15 -4.56 -23.59
N ASN A 631 -19.48 -4.52 -23.49
CA ASN A 631 -20.38 -5.23 -24.38
C ASN A 631 -20.66 -4.36 -25.61
N ALA A 632 -20.63 -4.96 -26.79
CA ALA A 632 -20.84 -4.26 -28.05
C ALA A 632 -22.19 -4.65 -28.66
N ASN A 633 -23.06 -3.67 -28.87
CA ASN A 633 -24.35 -3.86 -29.53
C ASN A 633 -24.40 -3.06 -30.82
N VAL A 634 -24.90 -3.66 -31.90
CA VAL A 634 -25.15 -2.94 -33.15
C VAL A 634 -26.24 -1.91 -32.89
N VAL A 635 -26.00 -0.67 -33.32
CA VAL A 635 -26.97 0.41 -33.28
C VAL A 635 -27.22 0.91 -34.70
N ASN A 636 -28.49 1.18 -35.00
CA ASN A 636 -28.91 1.71 -36.30
C ASN A 636 -28.62 3.21 -36.39
#